data_AF-A0A497E045-F1
#
_entry.id   AF-A0A497E045-F1
#
_cell.length_a   1.000
_cell.length_b   1.000
_cell.length_c   1.000
_cell.angle_alpha   90.00
_cell.angle_beta   90.00
_cell.angle_gamma   90.00
#
_symmetry.space_group_name_H-M   'P 1'
#
loop_
_entity.id
_entity.type
_entity.pdbx_description
1 polymer ?
#
loop_
_entity_poly.entity_id
_entity_poly.type
_entity_poly.pdbx_seq_one_letter_code
_entity_poly.pdbx_strand_id
1 'polypeptide(L)'
;MGLSQQGQILLGGEASGLATLLFHQTLLHQKIFQWPWLAQLAIYLFLLLFSFSLLVLGLSFLEREFSESNPLKLLLSLSPLCLAHALWLGHVYFLHDFRAELTWSILWGIIFILIIIKPISGTPRPLNKIVRNWSNLKPKTMAFLLGSGVLIVYNIISIGIITPSCPLTGDEPHYLLITTSLLQDRDTDLANNFQNKDYLIFYPGQFSPHTFPGRKNGSAYSRHGPGLPLLLLPTLVLARQIAPVFPSKNSFRKITIWLSRWPITLFSALLVSFFFLVIVKIFNHKTLSFFLALFFGLSPPLIFYSYLIYPEIPAALILLICFWISISRERTSFLTWKILIGSLGLAFLPWLGVKYIPLTVVGIIILGGYGLTSLRKQRKTRFPALIAFFLPLVLSGSFLTLYTLKIYGSFSPVSFYRGTTPGEHISHFFHFSPLEFFRCALGYFFDQRAGLLPYNLIFFLTLAGAFIFIRTKLKIFLPLLAFLGSYWGFTSLGYYWGGYCPPGRTLLPLIWIFWLLVTAAIVNHRPLTRLQKAIFIYLFSLTCLLTGTVLTHPEFLYHLNLSFSFNSEGLVSHLFQALSNHFINFTLLIPHLSSLSLFNPWSLAIWIMTLGVITVVFRPFTHSAKAHFLSPMSIAHQISLLLSTWLIIGLISVYAFFDIHLDKICSEPGRFWVVYAQDKNSFGPEGGGLWVRGKSKADFLLQSSGKITNLKLKLTSPVPMMVEIRHGYTFRKIKLHPQQSQEIAFSRPSLVFFPWKKHFYYPLTVKTNQGFFPFRLHKTSTDRRWLGVFLQLTPSKKRH
;
A
#
# COMPACT_ATOMS: atom_id res chain seq x y z
N MET A 1 42.25 21.34 -2.61
CA MET A 1 41.11 20.41 -2.70
C MET A 1 41.23 19.41 -1.57
N GLY A 2 40.59 19.67 -0.43
CA GLY A 2 40.71 18.83 0.78
C GLY A 2 39.37 18.23 1.16
N LEU A 3 39.01 17.10 0.54
CA LEU A 3 38.01 16.22 1.13
C LEU A 3 38.67 15.58 2.36
N SER A 4 38.04 15.66 3.53
CA SER A 4 38.47 14.90 4.71
C SER A 4 38.58 13.42 4.34
N GLN A 5 39.55 12.67 4.90
CA GLN A 5 39.72 11.22 4.68
C GLN A 5 38.39 10.42 4.80
N GLN A 6 37.47 10.86 5.65
CA GLN A 6 36.11 10.30 5.80
C GLN A 6 35.21 10.44 4.54
N GLY A 7 35.41 11.49 3.75
CA GLY A 7 34.70 11.71 2.48
C GLY A 7 35.18 10.79 1.36
N GLN A 8 36.47 10.40 1.38
CA GLN A 8 37.02 9.43 0.44
C GLN A 8 36.51 8.00 0.73
N ILE A 9 36.24 7.67 2.00
CA ILE A 9 35.67 6.38 2.43
C ILE A 9 34.21 6.23 2.01
N LEU A 10 33.39 7.28 2.19
CA LEU A 10 31.99 7.28 1.75
C LEU A 10 31.88 7.19 0.22
N LEU A 11 32.71 7.96 -0.50
CA LEU A 11 32.80 7.89 -1.96
C LEU A 11 33.26 6.51 -2.44
N GLY A 12 34.17 5.83 -1.73
CA GLY A 12 34.62 4.47 -2.07
C GLY A 12 33.54 3.41 -1.86
N GLY A 13 32.79 3.48 -0.76
CA GLY A 13 31.66 2.58 -0.46
C GLY A 13 30.49 2.80 -1.41
N GLU A 14 30.11 4.06 -1.65
CA GLU A 14 29.08 4.45 -2.64
C GLU A 14 29.50 4.07 -4.06
N ALA A 15 30.76 4.29 -4.43
CA ALA A 15 31.29 3.88 -5.73
C ALA A 15 31.35 2.36 -5.88
N SER A 16 31.58 1.58 -4.81
CA SER A 16 31.53 0.11 -4.88
C SER A 16 30.10 -0.42 -5.06
N GLY A 17 29.13 0.15 -4.34
CA GLY A 17 27.71 -0.18 -4.47
C GLY A 17 27.18 0.22 -5.85
N LEU A 18 27.50 1.43 -6.32
CA LEU A 18 27.17 1.91 -7.66
C LEU A 18 27.92 1.16 -8.75
N ALA A 19 29.19 0.80 -8.58
CA ALA A 19 29.94 0.02 -9.57
C ALA A 19 29.35 -1.37 -9.71
N THR A 20 29.01 -2.05 -8.61
CA THR A 20 28.36 -3.37 -8.65
C THR A 20 26.97 -3.28 -9.32
N LEU A 21 26.25 -2.19 -9.10
CA LEU A 21 24.92 -1.92 -9.68
C LEU A 21 24.99 -1.50 -11.17
N LEU A 22 25.99 -0.71 -11.57
CA LEU A 22 26.25 -0.26 -12.96
C LEU A 22 26.84 -1.37 -13.83
N PHE A 23 27.68 -2.23 -13.24
CA PHE A 23 28.18 -3.45 -13.89
C PHE A 23 27.03 -4.44 -14.19
N HIS A 24 25.94 -4.37 -13.42
CA HIS A 24 24.75 -5.21 -13.57
C HIS A 24 23.75 -4.69 -14.63
N GLN A 25 23.67 -3.37 -14.85
CA GLN A 25 22.75 -2.78 -15.85
C GLN A 25 23.31 -2.73 -17.28
N THR A 26 24.61 -2.95 -17.47
CA THR A 26 25.26 -2.83 -18.78
C THR A 26 25.37 -4.19 -19.50
N LEU A 27 25.30 -4.15 -20.84
CA LEU A 27 25.55 -5.28 -21.76
C LEU A 27 26.92 -5.97 -21.57
N LEU A 28 27.80 -5.41 -20.73
CA LEU A 28 29.10 -5.98 -20.36
C LEU A 28 28.97 -7.33 -19.65
N HIS A 29 27.98 -7.50 -18.76
CA HIS A 29 27.74 -8.78 -18.07
C HIS A 29 27.55 -9.91 -19.10
N GLN A 30 26.80 -9.67 -20.18
CA GLN A 30 26.53 -10.66 -21.23
C GLN A 30 27.77 -11.02 -22.07
N LYS A 31 28.75 -10.13 -22.19
CA LYS A 31 30.02 -10.38 -22.92
C LYS A 31 31.05 -11.16 -22.10
N ILE A 32 31.09 -10.95 -20.78
CA ILE A 32 32.04 -11.62 -19.88
C ILE A 32 31.76 -13.14 -19.82
N PHE A 33 30.50 -13.58 -19.95
CA PHE A 33 30.16 -15.01 -20.01
C PHE A 33 30.57 -15.74 -21.29
N GLN A 34 30.98 -15.00 -22.33
CA GLN A 34 31.54 -15.59 -23.55
C GLN A 34 33.06 -15.81 -23.45
N TRP A 35 33.71 -15.33 -22.38
CA TRP A 35 35.15 -15.47 -22.20
C TRP A 35 35.50 -16.85 -21.64
N PRO A 36 36.73 -17.35 -21.85
CA PRO A 36 37.18 -18.61 -21.28
C PRO A 36 37.01 -18.62 -19.75
N TRP A 37 36.68 -19.79 -19.18
CA TRP A 37 36.39 -19.93 -17.75
C TRP A 37 37.51 -19.40 -16.85
N LEU A 38 38.78 -19.46 -17.29
CA LEU A 38 39.94 -18.89 -16.59
C LEU A 38 39.92 -17.35 -16.54
N ALA A 39 39.47 -16.68 -17.60
CA ALA A 39 39.33 -15.23 -17.63
C ALA A 39 38.14 -14.77 -16.78
N GLN A 40 37.06 -15.55 -16.77
CA GLN A 40 35.94 -15.34 -15.84
C GLN A 40 36.40 -15.53 -14.40
N LEU A 41 37.08 -16.63 -14.09
CA LEU A 41 37.65 -16.92 -12.78
C LEU A 41 38.63 -15.83 -12.34
N ALA A 42 39.47 -15.32 -13.24
CA ALA A 42 40.41 -14.22 -12.95
C ALA A 42 39.69 -12.91 -12.63
N ILE A 43 38.60 -12.58 -13.33
CA ILE A 43 37.76 -11.42 -13.01
C ILE A 43 37.01 -11.62 -11.70
N TYR A 44 36.51 -12.82 -11.43
CA TYR A 44 35.85 -13.14 -10.17
C TYR A 44 36.82 -13.15 -9.00
N LEU A 45 38.02 -13.69 -9.17
CA LEU A 45 39.13 -13.60 -8.22
C LEU A 45 39.57 -12.16 -8.03
N PHE A 46 39.65 -11.36 -9.11
CA PHE A 46 39.98 -9.94 -9.02
C PHE A 46 38.90 -9.17 -8.27
N LEU A 47 37.62 -9.39 -8.55
CA LEU A 47 36.51 -8.74 -7.84
C LEU A 47 36.42 -9.20 -6.37
N LEU A 48 36.71 -10.47 -6.10
CA LEU A 48 36.74 -11.04 -4.75
C LEU A 48 37.96 -10.51 -3.97
N LEU A 49 39.14 -10.45 -4.59
CA LEU A 49 40.35 -9.84 -4.03
C LEU A 49 40.22 -8.32 -3.91
N PHE A 50 39.51 -7.65 -4.80
CA PHE A 50 39.24 -6.21 -4.74
C PHE A 50 38.25 -5.91 -3.61
N SER A 51 37.18 -6.69 -3.48
CA SER A 51 36.23 -6.61 -2.38
C SER A 51 36.89 -6.96 -1.05
N PHE A 52 37.74 -7.98 -1.02
CA PHE A 52 38.53 -8.36 0.14
C PHE A 52 39.59 -7.31 0.46
N SER A 53 40.22 -6.68 -0.53
CA SER A 53 41.17 -5.59 -0.33
C SER A 53 40.49 -4.32 0.18
N LEU A 54 39.25 -4.05 -0.22
CA LEU A 54 38.40 -2.97 0.32
C LEU A 54 37.95 -3.29 1.74
N LEU A 55 37.68 -4.56 2.04
CA LEU A 55 37.39 -5.05 3.38
C LEU A 55 38.62 -4.93 4.29
N VAL A 56 39.82 -5.30 3.79
CA VAL A 56 41.11 -5.20 4.49
C VAL A 56 41.57 -3.74 4.61
N LEU A 57 41.36 -2.88 3.60
CA LEU A 57 41.58 -1.43 3.69
C LEU A 57 40.61 -0.78 4.67
N GLY A 58 39.35 -1.24 4.71
CA GLY A 58 38.37 -0.84 5.71
C GLY A 58 38.81 -1.26 7.12
N LEU A 59 39.30 -2.49 7.28
CA LEU A 59 39.80 -3.03 8.55
C LEU A 59 41.10 -2.33 9.01
N SER A 60 42.06 -2.08 8.12
CA SER A 60 43.35 -1.46 8.44
C SER A 60 43.27 0.06 8.67
N PHE A 61 42.29 0.75 8.08
CA PHE A 61 41.96 2.14 8.45
C PHE A 61 41.19 2.25 9.76
N LEU A 62 40.41 1.23 10.13
CA LEU A 62 39.70 1.15 11.41
C LEU A 62 40.65 0.79 12.56
N GLU A 63 41.69 0.00 12.31
CA GLU A 63 42.69 -0.43 13.32
C GLU A 63 43.40 0.75 14.00
N ARG A 64 43.59 1.88 13.29
CA ARG A 64 44.25 3.08 13.84
C ARG A 64 43.40 3.95 14.77
N GLU A 65 42.08 3.78 14.81
CA GLU A 65 41.19 4.50 15.76
C GLU A 65 40.56 3.59 16.84
N PHE A 66 40.79 2.27 16.82
CA PHE A 66 39.93 1.27 17.50
C PHE A 66 40.60 0.46 18.62
N SER A 67 41.39 1.09 19.49
CA SER A 67 41.84 0.41 20.74
C SER A 67 40.71 0.21 21.77
N GLU A 68 39.53 0.81 21.61
CA GLU A 68 38.48 0.83 22.67
C GLU A 68 37.06 0.43 22.22
N SER A 69 36.89 -0.15 21.04
CA SER A 69 35.55 -0.35 20.48
C SER A 69 35.04 -1.80 20.55
N ASN A 70 33.82 -1.94 21.05
CA ASN A 70 33.07 -3.17 21.24
C ASN A 70 32.80 -3.93 19.91
N PRO A 71 33.17 -5.22 19.79
CA PRO A 71 33.02 -6.03 18.57
C PRO A 71 31.56 -6.15 18.07
N LEU A 72 30.56 -5.94 18.94
CA LEU A 72 29.16 -5.93 18.55
C LEU A 72 28.79 -4.76 17.63
N LYS A 73 29.45 -3.60 17.77
CA LYS A 73 29.24 -2.44 16.88
C LYS A 73 29.77 -2.70 15.47
N LEU A 74 30.90 -3.41 15.39
CA LEU A 74 31.53 -3.84 14.13
C LEU A 74 30.62 -4.80 13.36
N LEU A 75 30.05 -5.79 14.08
CA LEU A 75 29.09 -6.75 13.52
C LEU A 75 27.80 -6.08 13.00
N LEU A 76 27.26 -5.09 13.71
CA LEU A 76 26.09 -4.33 13.27
C LEU A 76 26.35 -3.53 11.98
N SER A 77 27.56 -2.94 11.83
CA SER A 77 27.92 -2.20 10.61
C SER A 77 28.13 -3.07 9.37
N LEU A 78 28.50 -4.34 9.56
CA LEU A 78 28.72 -5.30 8.46
C LEU A 78 27.44 -6.04 8.03
N SER A 79 26.38 -5.96 8.84
CA SER A 79 25.12 -6.66 8.61
C SER A 79 24.39 -6.31 7.28
N PRO A 80 24.42 -5.08 6.73
CA PRO A 80 23.85 -4.82 5.41
C PRO A 80 24.66 -5.42 4.26
N LEU A 81 25.99 -5.51 4.40
CA LEU A 81 26.87 -6.15 3.41
C LEU A 81 26.63 -7.67 3.40
N CYS A 82 26.43 -8.27 4.57
CA CYS A 82 26.04 -9.68 4.69
C CYS A 82 24.67 -9.94 4.05
N LEU A 83 23.70 -9.03 4.24
CA LEU A 83 22.39 -9.11 3.61
C LEU A 83 22.49 -8.97 2.08
N ALA A 84 23.23 -7.99 1.57
CA ALA A 84 23.46 -7.81 0.14
C ALA A 84 24.13 -9.05 -0.49
N HIS A 85 25.08 -9.66 0.22
CA HIS A 85 25.77 -10.88 -0.22
C HIS A 85 24.84 -12.12 -0.18
N ALA A 86 24.02 -12.29 0.86
CA ALA A 86 23.05 -13.37 0.95
C ALA A 86 21.98 -13.30 -0.15
N LEU A 87 21.52 -12.07 -0.47
CA LEU A 87 20.58 -11.82 -1.57
C LEU A 87 21.21 -12.04 -2.95
N TRP A 88 22.50 -11.72 -3.09
CA TRP A 88 23.28 -12.08 -4.29
C TRP A 88 23.44 -13.59 -4.46
N LEU A 89 23.77 -14.34 -3.39
CA LEU A 89 23.83 -15.80 -3.42
C LEU A 89 22.46 -16.41 -3.81
N GLY A 90 21.35 -15.89 -3.27
CA GLY A 90 20.00 -16.31 -3.65
C GLY A 90 19.72 -16.14 -5.15
N HIS A 91 20.11 -15.01 -5.74
CA HIS A 91 19.98 -14.76 -7.18
C HIS A 91 20.86 -15.71 -8.03
N VAL A 92 22.10 -15.97 -7.58
CA VAL A 92 23.05 -16.86 -8.27
C VAL A 92 22.59 -18.33 -8.25
N TYR A 93 21.99 -18.78 -7.14
CA TYR A 93 21.54 -20.17 -6.98
C TYR A 93 20.14 -20.44 -7.55
N PHE A 94 19.21 -19.49 -7.44
CA PHE A 94 17.80 -19.71 -7.82
C PHE A 94 17.34 -18.96 -9.07
N LEU A 95 18.16 -18.04 -9.61
CA LEU A 95 18.00 -17.43 -10.93
C LEU A 95 16.64 -16.77 -11.23
N HIS A 96 15.85 -16.47 -10.19
CA HIS A 96 14.72 -15.56 -10.32
C HIS A 96 15.22 -14.16 -10.69
N ASP A 97 14.43 -13.40 -11.46
CA ASP A 97 14.75 -11.98 -11.68
C ASP A 97 14.82 -11.31 -10.30
N PHE A 98 15.88 -10.54 -10.09
CA PHE A 98 16.10 -9.81 -8.84
C PHE A 98 14.87 -8.93 -8.57
N ARG A 99 14.06 -9.31 -7.56
CA ARG A 99 12.88 -8.53 -7.16
C ARG A 99 13.38 -7.15 -6.73
N ALA A 100 13.03 -6.10 -7.47
CA ALA A 100 13.51 -4.74 -7.22
C ALA A 100 13.19 -4.27 -5.79
N GLU A 101 12.12 -4.81 -5.20
CA GLU A 101 11.66 -4.63 -3.83
C GLU A 101 12.75 -4.99 -2.80
N LEU A 102 13.54 -6.04 -3.04
CA LEU A 102 14.63 -6.46 -2.16
C LEU A 102 15.79 -5.44 -2.17
N THR A 103 16.09 -4.83 -3.31
CA THR A 103 17.09 -3.75 -3.44
C THR A 103 16.75 -2.57 -2.54
N TRP A 104 15.48 -2.15 -2.58
CA TRP A 104 14.99 -1.05 -1.75
C TRP A 104 15.03 -1.43 -0.27
N SER A 105 14.71 -2.68 0.06
CA SER A 105 14.81 -3.22 1.43
C SER A 105 16.23 -3.14 1.98
N ILE A 106 17.23 -3.51 1.16
CA ILE A 106 18.66 -3.42 1.50
C ILE A 106 19.08 -1.97 1.68
N LEU A 107 18.75 -1.09 0.73
CA LEU A 107 19.12 0.33 0.79
C LEU A 107 18.49 1.01 2.02
N TRP A 108 17.23 0.71 2.32
CA TRP A 108 16.57 1.19 3.53
C TRP A 108 17.15 0.58 4.80
N GLY A 109 17.56 -0.69 4.79
CA GLY A 109 18.29 -1.35 5.88
C GLY A 109 19.67 -0.72 6.14
N ILE A 110 20.40 -0.36 5.08
CA ILE A 110 21.66 0.38 5.15
C ILE A 110 21.41 1.75 5.77
N ILE A 111 20.43 2.50 5.28
CA ILE A 111 20.06 3.81 5.83
C ILE A 111 19.62 3.69 7.30
N PHE A 112 18.82 2.67 7.65
CA PHE A 112 18.38 2.35 9.01
C PHE A 112 19.58 2.13 9.95
N ILE A 113 20.54 1.33 9.51
CA ILE A 113 21.75 1.01 10.26
C ILE A 113 22.66 2.24 10.40
N LEU A 114 22.81 3.06 9.35
CA LEU A 114 23.59 4.30 9.40
C LEU A 114 22.99 5.33 10.37
N ILE A 115 21.67 5.47 10.41
CA ILE A 115 20.96 6.39 11.32
C ILE A 115 21.06 5.92 12.78
N ILE A 116 21.08 4.60 13.03
CA ILE A 116 21.13 4.02 14.38
C ILE A 116 22.56 3.94 14.93
N ILE A 117 23.54 3.55 14.12
CA ILE A 117 24.94 3.36 14.53
C ILE A 117 25.64 4.72 14.75
N LYS A 118 25.28 5.75 13.99
CA LYS A 118 25.68 7.14 14.28
C LYS A 118 24.45 8.04 14.29
N PRO A 119 23.94 8.49 15.46
CA PRO A 119 23.21 9.75 15.45
C PRO A 119 24.17 10.77 14.87
N ILE A 120 23.82 11.42 13.77
CA ILE A 120 24.69 12.31 13.00
C ILE A 120 25.20 13.43 13.92
N SER A 121 26.30 13.18 14.63
CA SER A 121 27.00 14.12 15.49
C SER A 121 28.14 14.67 14.66
N GLY A 122 27.80 15.66 13.83
CA GLY A 122 28.73 16.28 12.88
C GLY A 122 28.15 16.40 11.48
N THR A 123 26.96 17.00 11.34
CA THR A 123 26.44 17.43 10.03
C THR A 123 27.40 18.45 9.40
N PRO A 124 27.80 18.28 8.12
CA PRO A 124 28.61 19.25 7.39
C PRO A 124 28.02 20.68 7.50
N ARG A 125 28.88 21.71 7.63
CA ARG A 125 28.47 23.13 7.70
C ARG A 125 27.37 23.55 6.69
N PRO A 126 27.37 23.12 5.41
CA PRO A 126 26.29 23.45 4.48
C PRO A 126 24.94 22.81 4.85
N LEU A 127 24.94 21.56 5.32
CA LEU A 127 23.72 20.88 5.80
C LEU A 127 23.15 21.55 7.05
N ASN A 128 24.00 22.01 7.96
CA ASN A 128 23.55 22.82 9.11
C ASN A 128 22.92 24.14 8.70
N LYS A 129 23.45 24.80 7.67
CA LYS A 129 22.84 26.02 7.10
C LYS A 129 21.47 25.72 6.49
N ILE A 130 21.32 24.62 5.76
CA ILE A 130 20.04 24.18 5.18
C ILE A 130 19.03 23.84 6.28
N VAL A 131 19.42 23.04 7.27
CA VAL A 131 18.55 22.65 8.41
C VAL A 131 18.13 23.89 9.20
N ARG A 132 19.04 24.84 9.45
CA ARG A 132 18.73 26.10 10.14
C ARG A 132 17.75 26.95 9.31
N ASN A 133 18.01 27.13 8.02
CA ASN A 133 17.11 27.85 7.11
C ASN A 133 15.71 27.21 7.07
N TRP A 134 15.65 25.88 6.98
CA TRP A 134 14.41 25.11 7.01
C TRP A 134 13.64 25.30 8.33
N SER A 135 14.35 25.25 9.47
CA SER A 135 13.76 25.45 10.79
C SER A 135 13.21 26.87 11.00
N ASN A 136 13.75 27.86 10.28
CA ASN A 136 13.32 29.25 10.34
C ASN A 136 12.06 29.54 9.50
N LEU A 137 11.68 28.63 8.59
CA LEU A 137 10.47 28.82 7.78
C LEU A 137 9.21 28.93 8.66
N LYS A 138 8.27 29.76 8.20
CA LYS A 138 6.95 29.86 8.81
C LYS A 138 6.19 28.54 8.58
N PRO A 139 5.39 28.05 9.55
CA PRO A 139 4.59 26.84 9.37
C PRO A 139 3.73 26.86 8.10
N LYS A 140 3.14 28.00 7.74
CA LYS A 140 2.35 28.12 6.51
C LYS A 140 3.16 27.82 5.24
N THR A 141 4.41 28.29 5.18
CA THR A 141 5.32 28.02 4.06
C THR A 141 5.71 26.55 4.01
N MET A 142 6.03 25.96 5.16
CA MET A 142 6.32 24.51 5.25
C MET A 142 5.11 23.68 4.83
N ALA A 143 3.90 24.08 5.23
CA ALA A 143 2.65 23.42 4.84
C ALA A 143 2.43 23.47 3.33
N PHE A 144 2.69 24.63 2.71
CA PHE A 144 2.61 24.79 1.26
C PHE A 144 3.62 23.89 0.54
N LEU A 145 4.89 23.91 0.96
CA LEU A 145 5.92 23.04 0.38
C LEU A 145 5.59 21.55 0.55
N LEU A 146 5.09 21.16 1.72
CA LEU A 146 4.63 19.80 1.99
C LEU A 146 3.50 19.40 1.04
N GLY A 147 2.45 20.22 0.97
CA GLY A 147 1.27 19.98 0.13
C GLY A 147 1.65 19.87 -1.35
N SER A 148 2.43 20.83 -1.86
CA SER A 148 2.90 20.83 -3.25
C SER A 148 3.78 19.61 -3.55
N GLY A 149 4.68 19.24 -2.63
CA GLY A 149 5.53 18.07 -2.78
C GLY A 149 4.74 16.76 -2.87
N VAL A 150 3.81 16.53 -1.93
CA VAL A 150 2.99 15.30 -1.95
C VAL A 150 2.00 15.30 -3.12
N LEU A 151 1.48 16.46 -3.54
CA LEU A 151 0.61 16.58 -4.72
C LEU A 151 1.32 16.10 -5.99
N ILE A 152 2.58 16.49 -6.17
CA ILE A 152 3.41 16.03 -7.29
C ILE A 152 3.59 14.52 -7.23
N VAL A 153 3.95 13.98 -6.05
CA VAL A 153 4.13 12.53 -5.84
C VAL A 153 2.84 11.76 -6.18
N TYR A 154 1.68 12.18 -5.67
CA TYR A 154 0.41 11.52 -5.95
C TYR A 154 0.04 11.55 -7.42
N ASN A 155 0.34 12.64 -8.13
CA ASN A 155 0.09 12.74 -9.57
C ASN A 155 1.03 11.84 -10.39
N ILE A 156 2.30 11.70 -9.99
CA ILE A 156 3.28 10.79 -10.61
C ILE A 156 2.85 9.32 -10.43
N ILE A 157 2.35 8.96 -9.24
CA ILE A 157 1.81 7.62 -8.96
C ILE A 157 0.53 7.39 -9.80
N SER A 158 -0.39 8.36 -9.82
CA SER A 158 -1.67 8.28 -10.54
C SER A 158 -1.52 8.03 -12.03
N ILE A 159 -0.58 8.71 -12.69
CA ILE A 159 -0.29 8.51 -14.13
C ILE A 159 0.50 7.22 -14.41
N GLY A 160 1.11 6.64 -13.39
CA GLY A 160 1.91 5.43 -13.48
C GLY A 160 3.17 5.59 -14.33
N ILE A 161 3.95 6.65 -14.07
CA ILE A 161 5.29 6.83 -14.67
C ILE A 161 6.32 5.98 -13.92
N ILE A 162 6.30 6.02 -12.58
CA ILE A 162 7.26 5.30 -11.72
C ILE A 162 6.72 3.93 -11.30
N THR A 163 5.41 3.85 -11.05
CA THR A 163 4.71 2.65 -10.61
C THR A 163 3.66 2.24 -11.64
N PRO A 164 3.25 0.97 -11.73
CA PRO A 164 2.15 0.60 -12.62
C PRO A 164 0.87 1.40 -12.29
N SER A 165 0.21 1.94 -13.32
CA SER A 165 -1.04 2.68 -13.09
C SER A 165 -2.14 1.72 -12.65
N CYS A 166 -2.76 1.99 -11.49
CA CYS A 166 -3.91 1.22 -11.04
C CYS A 166 -5.12 1.48 -11.96
N PRO A 167 -5.67 0.45 -12.64
CA PRO A 167 -6.88 0.61 -13.42
C PRO A 167 -8.05 1.01 -12.52
N LEU A 168 -9.09 1.64 -13.10
CA LEU A 168 -10.33 1.88 -12.38
C LEU A 168 -11.01 0.54 -12.06
N THR A 169 -11.36 0.35 -10.81
CA THR A 169 -12.08 -0.84 -10.34
C THR A 169 -12.84 -0.54 -9.05
N GLY A 170 -13.58 -1.51 -8.53
CA GLY A 170 -14.45 -1.32 -7.37
C GLY A 170 -15.49 -0.24 -7.63
N ASP A 171 -15.61 0.72 -6.71
CA ASP A 171 -16.62 1.78 -6.79
C ASP A 171 -16.23 2.94 -7.73
N GLU A 172 -14.95 3.09 -8.11
CA GLU A 172 -14.46 4.26 -8.86
C GLU A 172 -15.20 4.54 -10.19
N PRO A 173 -15.44 3.54 -11.07
CA PRO A 173 -16.10 3.81 -12.34
C PRO A 173 -17.57 4.24 -12.16
N HIS A 174 -18.23 3.89 -11.05
CA HIS A 174 -19.60 4.31 -10.76
C HIS A 174 -19.66 5.82 -10.50
N TYR A 175 -18.68 6.36 -9.76
CA TYR A 175 -18.61 7.79 -9.52
C TYR A 175 -18.42 8.58 -10.82
N LEU A 176 -17.56 8.10 -11.73
CA LEU A 176 -17.36 8.74 -13.03
C LEU A 176 -18.56 8.62 -13.96
N LEU A 177 -19.33 7.54 -13.87
CA LEU A 177 -20.56 7.40 -14.64
C LEU A 177 -21.64 8.40 -14.16
N ILE A 178 -21.75 8.61 -12.84
CA ILE A 178 -22.63 9.66 -12.29
C ILE A 178 -22.14 11.05 -12.72
N THR A 179 -20.83 11.33 -12.65
CA THR A 179 -20.27 12.60 -13.13
C THR A 179 -20.53 12.82 -14.62
N THR A 180 -20.52 11.74 -15.40
CA THR A 180 -20.85 11.75 -16.83
C THR A 180 -22.30 12.13 -17.08
N SER A 181 -23.24 11.50 -16.36
CA SER A 181 -24.67 11.83 -16.40
C SER A 181 -24.93 13.27 -15.96
N LEU A 182 -24.33 13.73 -14.85
CA LEU A 182 -24.44 15.13 -14.40
C LEU A 182 -23.95 16.14 -15.45
N LEU A 183 -22.92 15.78 -16.22
CA LEU A 183 -22.34 16.65 -17.24
C LEU A 183 -23.18 16.68 -18.54
N GLN A 184 -23.69 15.52 -18.98
CA GLN A 184 -24.40 15.40 -20.25
C GLN A 184 -25.91 15.57 -20.10
N ASP A 185 -26.48 14.87 -19.13
CA ASP A 185 -27.92 14.66 -18.96
C ASP A 185 -28.50 15.59 -17.88
N ARG A 186 -27.63 16.20 -17.06
CA ARG A 186 -28.00 17.11 -15.95
C ARG A 186 -28.92 16.46 -14.90
N ASP A 187 -28.83 15.14 -14.77
CA ASP A 187 -29.56 14.38 -13.77
C ASP A 187 -28.67 13.31 -13.09
N THR A 188 -29.30 12.36 -12.41
CA THR A 188 -28.61 11.24 -11.74
C THR A 188 -29.19 9.89 -12.16
N ASP A 189 -30.01 9.87 -13.21
CA ASP A 189 -30.63 8.67 -13.77
C ASP A 189 -29.66 8.04 -14.77
N LEU A 190 -29.14 6.86 -14.45
CA LEU A 190 -28.08 6.23 -15.23
C LEU A 190 -28.61 5.27 -16.31
N ALA A 191 -29.93 5.16 -16.48
CA ALA A 191 -30.53 4.16 -17.35
C ALA A 191 -30.03 4.28 -18.81
N ASN A 192 -30.04 5.49 -19.37
CA ASN A 192 -29.50 5.77 -20.69
C ASN A 192 -27.98 5.53 -20.74
N ASN A 193 -27.22 5.90 -19.70
CA ASN A 193 -25.76 5.76 -19.71
C ASN A 193 -25.32 4.28 -19.71
N PHE A 194 -26.04 3.41 -19.01
CA PHE A 194 -25.81 1.97 -19.07
C PHE A 194 -26.19 1.38 -20.43
N GLN A 195 -27.30 1.82 -21.03
CA GLN A 195 -27.72 1.42 -22.37
C GLN A 195 -26.69 1.82 -23.44
N ASN A 196 -26.18 3.05 -23.35
CA ASN A 196 -25.20 3.62 -24.28
C ASN A 196 -23.76 3.15 -24.02
N LYS A 197 -23.51 2.51 -22.87
CA LYS A 197 -22.19 2.06 -22.41
C LYS A 197 -21.18 3.21 -22.29
N ASP A 198 -21.63 4.36 -21.77
CA ASP A 198 -20.80 5.57 -21.60
C ASP A 198 -19.56 5.32 -20.72
N TYR A 199 -19.60 4.29 -19.87
CA TYR A 199 -18.47 3.88 -19.04
C TYR A 199 -17.25 3.39 -19.86
N LEU A 200 -17.39 3.01 -21.14
CA LEU A 200 -16.30 2.48 -21.97
C LEU A 200 -15.15 3.49 -22.21
N ILE A 201 -15.45 4.78 -22.04
CA ILE A 201 -14.51 5.90 -22.07
C ILE A 201 -13.39 5.67 -21.03
N PHE A 202 -13.73 5.17 -19.84
CA PHE A 202 -12.80 5.00 -18.72
C PHE A 202 -12.68 3.56 -18.21
N TYR A 203 -13.59 2.65 -18.58
CA TYR A 203 -13.62 1.26 -18.12
C TYR A 203 -13.86 0.27 -19.29
N PRO A 204 -12.87 -0.54 -19.72
CA PRO A 204 -12.97 -1.36 -20.94
C PRO A 204 -13.69 -2.72 -20.79
N GLY A 205 -14.22 -3.06 -19.60
CA GLY A 205 -14.82 -4.37 -19.29
C GLY A 205 -16.34 -4.37 -19.23
N GLN A 206 -16.94 -5.52 -18.91
CA GLN A 206 -18.36 -5.58 -18.53
C GLN A 206 -18.53 -4.95 -17.15
N PHE A 207 -19.42 -3.96 -17.05
CA PHE A 207 -19.60 -3.16 -15.86
C PHE A 207 -20.96 -3.49 -15.22
N SER A 208 -20.95 -4.20 -14.08
CA SER A 208 -22.18 -4.56 -13.36
C SER A 208 -22.81 -3.30 -12.75
N PRO A 209 -24.10 -3.02 -12.98
CA PRO A 209 -24.74 -1.85 -12.40
C PRO A 209 -24.84 -1.92 -10.86
N HIS A 210 -24.49 -0.83 -10.17
CA HIS A 210 -24.79 -0.62 -8.74
C HIS A 210 -25.98 0.34 -8.60
N THR A 211 -27.08 0.01 -9.27
CA THR A 211 -28.27 0.87 -9.38
C THR A 211 -29.53 0.21 -8.87
N PHE A 212 -30.44 1.03 -8.34
CA PHE A 212 -31.78 0.64 -7.93
C PHE A 212 -32.82 1.46 -8.68
N PRO A 213 -34.04 0.91 -8.88
CA PRO A 213 -35.11 1.64 -9.52
C PRO A 213 -35.59 2.80 -8.64
N GLY A 214 -35.94 3.92 -9.27
CA GLY A 214 -36.62 5.03 -8.63
C GLY A 214 -38.13 5.02 -8.88
N ARG A 215 -38.78 6.15 -8.64
CA ARG A 215 -40.22 6.35 -8.84
C ARG A 215 -40.60 6.51 -10.32
N LYS A 216 -39.66 6.96 -11.15
CA LYS A 216 -39.80 7.04 -12.61
C LYS A 216 -39.62 5.64 -13.21
N ASN A 217 -40.57 5.17 -14.01
CA ASN A 217 -40.48 3.86 -14.66
C ASN A 217 -39.24 3.79 -15.56
N GLY A 218 -38.48 2.69 -15.46
CA GLY A 218 -37.26 2.46 -16.22
C GLY A 218 -36.03 3.25 -15.75
N SER A 219 -36.12 4.00 -14.65
CA SER A 219 -34.98 4.74 -14.09
C SER A 219 -33.99 3.81 -13.36
N ALA A 220 -32.72 4.21 -13.33
CA ALA A 220 -31.64 3.48 -12.65
C ALA A 220 -30.76 4.43 -11.84
N TYR A 221 -31.02 4.56 -10.53
CA TYR A 221 -30.27 5.45 -9.66
C TYR A 221 -29.16 4.72 -8.91
N SER A 222 -27.98 5.34 -8.85
CA SER A 222 -26.82 4.74 -8.18
C SER A 222 -26.98 4.69 -6.67
N ARG A 223 -26.44 3.63 -6.07
CA ARG A 223 -26.28 3.52 -4.62
C ARG A 223 -25.24 4.48 -4.03
N HIS A 224 -24.44 5.08 -4.89
CA HIS A 224 -23.39 6.03 -4.53
C HIS A 224 -23.95 7.47 -4.58
N GLY A 225 -23.69 8.26 -3.55
CA GLY A 225 -24.19 9.64 -3.47
C GLY A 225 -23.55 10.58 -4.51
N PRO A 226 -24.26 11.64 -4.96
CA PRO A 226 -23.79 12.55 -6.00
C PRO A 226 -22.76 13.58 -5.51
N GLY A 227 -22.47 13.64 -4.20
CA GLY A 227 -21.53 14.60 -3.64
C GLY A 227 -20.11 14.45 -4.18
N LEU A 228 -19.56 13.24 -4.23
CA LEU A 228 -18.25 13.03 -4.84
C LEU A 228 -18.27 13.32 -6.36
N PRO A 229 -19.24 12.80 -7.14
CA PRO A 229 -19.37 13.15 -8.55
C PRO A 229 -19.38 14.65 -8.84
N LEU A 230 -20.02 15.45 -8.00
CA LEU A 230 -20.02 16.92 -8.10
C LEU A 230 -18.60 17.51 -7.98
N LEU A 231 -17.77 16.99 -7.08
CA LEU A 231 -16.38 17.41 -6.91
C LEU A 231 -15.49 17.03 -8.12
N LEU A 232 -15.88 16.00 -8.88
CA LEU A 232 -15.13 15.52 -10.06
C LEU A 232 -15.46 16.28 -11.34
N LEU A 233 -16.60 16.99 -11.40
CA LEU A 233 -17.10 17.65 -12.60
C LEU A 233 -16.06 18.54 -13.30
N PRO A 234 -15.37 19.47 -12.62
CA PRO A 234 -14.46 20.40 -13.32
C PRO A 234 -13.34 19.66 -14.05
N THR A 235 -12.81 18.61 -13.43
CA THR A 235 -11.69 17.84 -13.99
C THR A 235 -12.13 16.85 -15.06
N LEU A 236 -13.37 16.33 -15.00
CA LEU A 236 -13.92 15.52 -16.09
C LEU A 236 -14.23 16.37 -17.32
N VAL A 237 -14.68 17.63 -17.14
CA VAL A 237 -14.84 18.60 -18.24
C VAL A 237 -13.50 18.83 -18.94
N LEU A 238 -12.45 19.14 -18.17
CA LEU A 238 -11.09 19.30 -18.69
C LEU A 238 -10.62 18.02 -19.39
N ALA A 239 -10.89 16.85 -18.81
CA ALA A 239 -10.54 15.57 -19.42
C ALA A 239 -11.19 15.36 -20.78
N ARG A 240 -12.46 15.74 -20.96
CA ARG A 240 -13.16 15.63 -22.25
C ARG A 240 -12.64 16.59 -23.31
N GLN A 241 -12.08 17.73 -22.90
CA GLN A 241 -11.48 18.70 -23.83
C GLN A 241 -10.06 18.28 -24.24
N ILE A 242 -9.27 17.73 -23.32
CA ILE A 242 -7.85 17.41 -23.53
C ILE A 242 -7.65 16.00 -24.11
N ALA A 243 -8.39 15.00 -23.63
CA ALA A 243 -8.19 13.61 -24.05
C ALA A 243 -8.30 13.37 -25.57
N PRO A 244 -9.21 14.03 -26.34
CA PRO A 244 -9.31 13.87 -27.79
C PRO A 244 -8.03 14.22 -28.57
N VAL A 245 -7.11 15.01 -28.01
CA VAL A 245 -5.81 15.33 -28.62
C VAL A 245 -4.94 14.07 -28.79
N PHE A 246 -5.23 13.00 -28.04
CA PHE A 246 -4.43 11.78 -28.04
C PHE A 246 -5.11 10.70 -28.91
N PRO A 247 -4.52 10.32 -30.07
CA PRO A 247 -5.19 9.51 -31.09
C PRO A 247 -5.42 8.04 -30.68
N SER A 248 -4.62 7.51 -29.75
CA SER A 248 -4.76 6.14 -29.26
C SER A 248 -5.84 6.03 -28.19
N LYS A 249 -6.79 5.09 -28.35
CA LYS A 249 -7.83 4.79 -27.35
C LYS A 249 -7.27 4.52 -25.94
N ASN A 250 -6.07 3.95 -25.84
CA ASN A 250 -5.42 3.70 -24.56
C ASN A 250 -4.87 4.98 -23.93
N SER A 251 -4.25 5.85 -24.73
CA SER A 251 -3.72 7.14 -24.26
C SER A 251 -4.86 8.08 -23.86
N PHE A 252 -5.92 8.15 -24.67
CA PHE A 252 -7.17 8.85 -24.35
C PHE A 252 -7.67 8.45 -22.96
N ARG A 253 -7.89 7.14 -22.76
CA ARG A 253 -8.39 6.59 -21.48
C ARG A 253 -7.47 6.92 -20.31
N LYS A 254 -6.15 6.73 -20.50
CA LYS A 254 -5.16 6.97 -19.44
C LYS A 254 -5.21 8.43 -18.97
N ILE A 255 -5.36 9.37 -19.89
CA ILE A 255 -5.42 10.81 -19.59
C ILE A 255 -6.76 11.17 -18.97
N THR A 256 -7.87 10.60 -19.44
CA THR A 256 -9.18 10.77 -18.80
C THR A 256 -9.15 10.33 -17.35
N ILE A 257 -8.59 9.15 -17.07
CA ILE A 257 -8.46 8.62 -15.70
C ILE A 257 -7.57 9.53 -14.85
N TRP A 258 -6.40 9.90 -15.37
CA TRP A 258 -5.44 10.73 -14.64
C TRP A 258 -6.01 12.09 -14.25
N LEU A 259 -6.62 12.82 -15.20
CA LEU A 259 -7.26 14.11 -14.93
C LEU A 259 -8.44 13.96 -13.97
N SER A 260 -9.25 12.90 -14.11
CA SER A 260 -10.37 12.66 -13.21
C SER A 260 -9.96 12.38 -11.76
N ARG A 261 -8.70 11.98 -11.51
CA ARG A 261 -8.16 11.75 -10.16
C ARG A 261 -7.62 13.02 -9.49
N TRP A 262 -7.43 14.11 -10.24
CA TRP A 262 -6.86 15.36 -9.73
C TRP A 262 -7.55 15.91 -8.48
N PRO A 263 -8.90 15.94 -8.37
CA PRO A 263 -9.56 16.44 -7.18
C PRO A 263 -9.15 15.66 -5.93
N ILE A 264 -9.02 14.33 -6.03
CA ILE A 264 -8.60 13.49 -4.89
C ILE A 264 -7.14 13.72 -4.55
N THR A 265 -6.25 13.83 -5.55
CA THR A 265 -4.84 14.15 -5.28
C THR A 265 -4.69 15.50 -4.58
N LEU A 266 -5.48 16.50 -4.97
CA LEU A 266 -5.52 17.81 -4.34
C LEU A 266 -6.06 17.73 -2.91
N PHE A 267 -7.20 17.08 -2.68
CA PHE A 267 -7.76 16.94 -1.33
C PHE A 267 -6.83 16.14 -0.41
N SER A 268 -6.13 15.13 -0.92
CA SER A 268 -5.13 14.37 -0.17
C SER A 268 -3.95 15.24 0.24
N ALA A 269 -3.44 16.07 -0.68
CA ALA A 269 -2.36 17.01 -0.39
C ALA A 269 -2.78 18.09 0.61
N LEU A 270 -4.01 18.61 0.48
CA LEU A 270 -4.59 19.54 1.44
C LEU A 270 -4.79 18.91 2.82
N LEU A 271 -5.22 17.65 2.88
CA LEU A 271 -5.35 16.89 4.13
C LEU A 271 -4.01 16.79 4.87
N VAL A 272 -2.94 16.43 4.15
CA VAL A 272 -1.58 16.33 4.74
C VAL A 272 -1.06 17.70 5.18
N SER A 273 -1.17 18.71 4.31
CA SER A 273 -0.73 20.08 4.59
C SER A 273 -1.46 20.69 5.78
N PHE A 274 -2.78 20.50 5.84
CA PHE A 274 -3.59 21.02 6.94
C PHE A 274 -3.38 20.22 8.23
N PHE A 275 -3.20 18.90 8.14
CA PHE A 275 -2.81 18.07 9.28
C PHE A 275 -1.51 18.56 9.91
N PHE A 276 -0.49 18.88 9.10
CA PHE A 276 0.75 19.48 9.58
C PHE A 276 0.51 20.76 10.41
N LEU A 277 -0.36 21.66 9.93
CA LEU A 277 -0.68 22.88 10.67
C LEU A 277 -1.40 22.59 12.00
N VAL A 278 -2.29 21.59 12.03
CA VAL A 278 -2.99 21.15 13.24
C VAL A 278 -2.01 20.60 14.27
N ILE A 279 -1.10 19.71 13.88
CA ILE A 279 -0.13 19.12 14.83
C ILE A 279 0.89 20.16 15.31
N VAL A 280 1.34 21.09 14.47
CA VAL A 280 2.21 22.19 14.92
C VAL A 280 1.50 23.06 15.96
N LYS A 281 0.20 23.33 15.76
CA LYS A 281 -0.60 24.08 16.74
C LYS A 281 -0.76 23.34 18.06
N ILE A 282 -0.89 22.01 18.04
CA ILE A 282 -1.09 21.20 19.25
C ILE A 282 0.22 20.99 20.00
N PHE A 283 1.32 20.68 19.31
CA PHE A 283 2.58 20.22 19.94
C PHE A 283 3.69 21.27 19.93
N ASN A 284 3.53 22.39 19.21
CA ASN A 284 4.53 23.46 19.10
C ASN A 284 5.92 22.99 18.63
N HIS A 285 5.98 21.98 17.75
CA HIS A 285 7.23 21.41 17.27
C HIS A 285 7.24 21.25 15.75
N LYS A 286 7.79 22.24 15.03
CA LYS A 286 7.70 22.36 13.56
C LYS A 286 8.38 21.22 12.80
N THR A 287 9.66 20.95 13.07
CA THR A 287 10.48 20.06 12.24
C THR A 287 9.98 18.61 12.28
N LEU A 288 9.82 18.05 13.48
CA LEU A 288 9.33 16.68 13.64
C LEU A 288 7.88 16.51 13.14
N SER A 289 7.03 17.53 13.35
CA SER A 289 5.67 17.55 12.78
C SER A 289 5.68 17.48 11.26
N PHE A 290 6.62 18.16 10.60
CA PHE A 290 6.72 18.13 9.13
C PHE A 290 6.99 16.71 8.62
N PHE A 291 7.96 16.01 9.22
CA PHE A 291 8.29 14.64 8.82
C PHE A 291 7.18 13.66 9.15
N LEU A 292 6.50 13.81 10.29
CA LEU A 292 5.34 12.97 10.64
C LEU A 292 4.16 13.21 9.70
N ALA A 293 3.90 14.45 9.28
CA ALA A 293 2.86 14.75 8.30
C ALA A 293 3.23 14.26 6.89
N LEU A 294 4.50 14.40 6.48
CA LEU A 294 5.00 13.81 5.24
C LEU A 294 4.80 12.29 5.24
N PHE A 295 5.16 11.64 6.34
CA PHE A 295 4.98 10.20 6.45
C PHE A 295 3.52 9.78 6.54
N PHE A 296 2.65 10.57 7.16
CA PHE A 296 1.21 10.39 7.05
C PHE A 296 0.76 10.36 5.58
N GLY A 297 1.21 11.32 4.76
CA GLY A 297 0.91 11.35 3.32
C GLY A 297 1.43 10.14 2.54
N LEU A 298 2.61 9.65 2.90
CA LEU A 298 3.31 8.60 2.18
C LEU A 298 3.12 7.20 2.76
N SER A 299 2.19 7.00 3.69
CA SER A 299 1.94 5.70 4.32
C SER A 299 0.48 5.22 4.18
N PRO A 300 0.22 3.91 4.30
CA PRO A 300 -1.11 3.35 4.24
C PRO A 300 -2.01 3.82 5.39
N PRO A 301 -3.33 3.87 5.17
CA PRO A 301 -4.01 3.71 3.89
C PRO A 301 -3.96 4.97 3.00
N LEU A 302 -3.51 6.13 3.51
CA LEU A 302 -3.61 7.40 2.77
C LEU A 302 -2.93 7.36 1.41
N ILE A 303 -1.72 6.81 1.31
CA ILE A 303 -1.00 6.69 0.03
C ILE A 303 -1.79 5.87 -1.01
N PHE A 304 -2.51 4.83 -0.58
CA PHE A 304 -3.33 4.00 -1.46
C PHE A 304 -4.52 4.78 -2.01
N TYR A 305 -5.17 5.60 -1.17
CA TYR A 305 -6.35 6.37 -1.55
C TYR A 305 -6.03 7.78 -2.06
N SER A 306 -4.75 8.15 -2.10
CA SER A 306 -4.32 9.51 -2.44
C SER A 306 -4.69 9.93 -3.88
N TYR A 307 -4.92 8.94 -4.75
CA TYR A 307 -5.33 9.14 -6.14
C TYR A 307 -6.56 8.31 -6.54
N LEU A 308 -7.14 7.51 -5.65
CA LEU A 308 -8.31 6.68 -5.99
C LEU A 308 -9.61 7.44 -5.76
N ILE A 309 -10.59 7.26 -6.65
CA ILE A 309 -11.84 8.04 -6.64
C ILE A 309 -12.80 7.52 -5.56
N TYR A 310 -12.62 8.05 -4.34
CA TYR A 310 -13.31 7.63 -3.12
C TYR A 310 -13.70 8.83 -2.24
N PRO A 311 -14.89 8.83 -1.61
CA PRO A 311 -15.38 9.97 -0.83
C PRO A 311 -14.67 10.17 0.53
N GLU A 312 -13.90 9.19 0.97
CA GLU A 312 -13.27 9.14 2.29
C GLU A 312 -12.25 10.26 2.51
N ILE A 313 -11.49 10.67 1.49
CA ILE A 313 -10.50 11.75 1.59
C ILE A 313 -11.16 13.12 1.77
N PRO A 314 -12.13 13.54 0.93
CA PRO A 314 -12.93 14.75 1.20
C PRO A 314 -13.57 14.75 2.59
N ALA A 315 -14.12 13.60 3.02
CA ALA A 315 -14.69 13.47 4.35
C ALA A 315 -13.64 13.69 5.46
N ALA A 316 -12.45 13.11 5.33
CA ALA A 316 -11.35 13.30 6.27
C ALA A 316 -10.93 14.77 6.41
N LEU A 317 -10.83 15.48 5.28
CA LEU A 317 -10.46 16.90 5.27
C LEU A 317 -11.50 17.76 5.98
N ILE A 318 -12.80 17.54 5.69
CA ILE A 318 -13.90 18.25 6.35
C ILE A 318 -13.84 18.05 7.87
N LEU A 319 -13.69 16.80 8.32
CA LEU A 319 -13.67 16.47 9.75
C LEU A 319 -12.44 17.05 10.46
N LEU A 320 -11.28 17.05 9.81
CA LEU A 320 -10.08 17.69 10.33
C LEU A 320 -10.25 19.22 10.45
N ILE A 321 -10.93 19.86 9.49
CA ILE A 321 -11.28 21.29 9.55
C ILE A 321 -12.22 21.57 10.72
N CYS A 322 -13.28 20.78 10.88
CA CYS A 322 -14.21 20.89 12.01
C CYS A 322 -13.48 20.72 13.35
N PHE A 323 -12.58 19.73 13.45
CA PHE A 323 -11.75 19.53 14.63
C PHE A 323 -10.82 20.71 14.90
N TRP A 324 -10.12 21.22 13.88
CA TRP A 324 -9.25 22.39 14.00
C TRP A 324 -10.00 23.65 14.47
N ILE A 325 -11.22 23.88 13.98
CA ILE A 325 -12.07 24.99 14.44
C ILE A 325 -12.35 24.82 15.94
N SER A 326 -12.75 23.62 16.37
CA SER A 326 -13.11 23.34 17.77
C SER A 326 -11.97 23.59 18.78
N ILE A 327 -10.72 23.37 18.37
CA ILE A 327 -9.54 23.59 19.24
C ILE A 327 -8.95 25.00 19.10
N SER A 328 -9.44 25.81 18.16
CA SER A 328 -8.93 27.15 17.92
C SER A 328 -9.49 28.15 18.94
N ARG A 329 -8.70 28.52 19.94
CA ARG A 329 -9.11 29.42 21.04
C ARG A 329 -9.14 30.92 20.68
N GLU A 330 -8.80 31.28 19.46
CA GLU A 330 -8.63 32.67 19.05
C GLU A 330 -9.98 33.38 18.91
N ARG A 331 -10.18 34.39 19.77
CA ARG A 331 -11.28 35.36 19.71
C ARG A 331 -11.00 36.33 18.55
N THR A 332 -11.47 36.00 17.36
CA THR A 332 -11.25 36.85 16.17
C THR A 332 -12.57 37.23 15.50
N SER A 333 -12.55 38.35 14.79
CA SER A 333 -13.62 38.78 13.87
C SER A 333 -13.98 37.72 12.81
N PHE A 334 -13.11 36.73 12.61
CA PHE A 334 -13.27 35.63 11.65
C PHE A 334 -14.11 34.44 12.19
N LEU A 335 -14.72 34.55 13.38
CA LEU A 335 -15.50 33.47 13.99
C LEU A 335 -16.67 33.00 13.10
N THR A 336 -17.46 33.94 12.56
CA THR A 336 -18.60 33.64 11.68
C THR A 336 -18.16 32.84 10.45
N TRP A 337 -17.06 33.23 9.82
CA TRP A 337 -16.49 32.53 8.67
C TRP A 337 -16.01 31.12 9.02
N LYS A 338 -15.34 30.93 10.17
CA LYS A 338 -14.95 29.59 10.64
C LYS A 338 -16.18 28.69 10.81
N ILE A 339 -17.23 29.20 11.46
CA ILE A 339 -18.47 28.46 11.67
C ILE A 339 -19.15 28.14 10.33
N LEU A 340 -19.20 29.11 9.40
CA LEU A 340 -19.77 28.90 8.07
C LEU A 340 -19.03 27.80 7.31
N ILE A 341 -17.69 27.84 7.26
CA ILE A 341 -16.86 26.84 6.59
C ILE A 341 -17.07 25.46 7.22
N GLY A 342 -17.06 25.36 8.55
CA GLY A 342 -17.33 24.11 9.26
C GLY A 342 -18.73 23.56 8.97
N SER A 343 -19.73 24.43 8.93
CA SER A 343 -21.13 24.04 8.71
C SER A 343 -21.39 23.65 7.25
N LEU A 344 -20.78 24.33 6.28
CA LEU A 344 -20.78 23.93 4.87
C LEU A 344 -20.15 22.55 4.67
N GLY A 345 -19.01 22.29 5.32
CA GLY A 345 -18.37 20.98 5.27
C GLY A 345 -19.27 19.88 5.85
N LEU A 346 -19.82 20.09 7.06
CA LEU A 346 -20.73 19.13 7.70
C LEU A 346 -22.03 18.92 6.90
N ALA A 347 -22.57 19.98 6.30
CA ALA A 347 -23.73 19.93 5.42
C ALA A 347 -23.46 19.10 4.15
N PHE A 348 -22.22 19.04 3.68
CA PHE A 348 -21.84 18.31 2.47
C PHE A 348 -21.61 16.81 2.71
N LEU A 349 -21.21 16.40 3.92
CA LEU A 349 -20.89 15.00 4.26
C LEU A 349 -21.99 13.98 3.89
N PRO A 350 -23.30 14.21 4.14
CA PRO A 350 -24.35 13.25 3.77
C PRO A 350 -24.44 12.99 2.26
N TRP A 351 -24.06 13.96 1.43
CA TRP A 351 -24.05 13.83 -0.03
C TRP A 351 -22.88 12.97 -0.55
N LEU A 352 -21.78 12.89 0.21
CA LEU A 352 -20.68 11.97 -0.06
C LEU A 352 -21.08 10.51 0.19
N GLY A 353 -22.06 10.28 1.05
CA GLY A 353 -22.60 8.96 1.36
C GLY A 353 -23.36 8.95 2.68
N VAL A 354 -24.43 8.16 2.73
CA VAL A 354 -25.30 7.99 3.91
C VAL A 354 -24.52 7.56 5.15
N LYS A 355 -23.43 6.79 4.97
CA LYS A 355 -22.54 6.36 6.06
C LYS A 355 -21.89 7.51 6.84
N TYR A 356 -21.84 8.72 6.29
CA TYR A 356 -21.24 9.87 6.95
C TYR A 356 -22.22 10.67 7.83
N ILE A 357 -23.51 10.32 7.85
CA ILE A 357 -24.52 10.99 8.70
C ILE A 357 -24.13 10.96 10.19
N PRO A 358 -23.66 9.85 10.79
CA PRO A 358 -23.21 9.85 12.19
C PRO A 358 -22.09 10.86 12.45
N LEU A 359 -21.14 10.98 11.52
CA LEU A 359 -20.04 11.94 11.60
C LEU A 359 -20.53 13.39 11.45
N THR A 360 -21.53 13.63 10.60
CA THR A 360 -22.21 14.93 10.50
C THR A 360 -22.85 15.31 11.83
N VAL A 361 -23.61 14.41 12.46
CA VAL A 361 -24.28 14.66 13.75
C VAL A 361 -23.26 14.99 14.85
N VAL A 362 -22.22 14.18 15.00
CA VAL A 362 -21.16 14.44 15.99
C VAL A 362 -20.42 15.74 15.70
N GLY A 363 -20.14 16.03 14.43
CA GLY A 363 -19.53 17.29 14.02
C GLY A 363 -20.39 18.52 14.33
N ILE A 364 -21.72 18.43 14.15
CA ILE A 364 -22.69 19.47 14.50
C ILE A 364 -22.67 19.72 16.01
N ILE A 365 -22.64 18.66 16.83
CA ILE A 365 -22.57 18.78 18.30
C ILE A 365 -21.26 19.47 18.73
N ILE A 366 -20.12 19.05 18.17
CA ILE A 366 -18.80 19.63 18.49
C ILE A 366 -18.73 21.09 18.07
N LEU A 367 -19.12 21.40 16.83
CA LEU A 367 -19.06 22.75 16.28
C LEU A 367 -20.09 23.68 16.97
N GLY A 368 -21.29 23.17 17.26
CA GLY A 368 -22.34 23.89 17.97
C GLY A 368 -21.95 24.18 19.42
N GLY A 369 -21.35 23.22 20.14
CA GLY A 369 -20.80 23.43 21.49
C GLY A 369 -19.68 24.47 21.51
N TYR A 370 -18.77 24.42 20.52
CA TYR A 370 -17.75 25.45 20.33
C TYR A 370 -18.37 26.83 20.02
N GLY A 371 -19.37 26.89 19.14
CA GLY A 371 -20.10 28.11 18.80
C GLY A 371 -20.77 28.72 20.04
N LEU A 372 -21.53 27.93 20.80
CA LEU A 372 -22.23 28.39 21.99
C LEU A 372 -21.28 28.95 23.06
N THR A 373 -20.18 28.26 23.33
CA THR A 373 -19.18 28.72 24.30
C THR A 373 -18.45 29.99 23.85
N SER A 374 -18.15 30.11 22.57
CA SER A 374 -17.49 31.29 21.98
C SER A 374 -18.41 32.51 21.93
N LEU A 375 -19.70 32.30 21.67
CA LEU A 375 -20.71 33.36 21.53
C LEU A 375 -21.26 33.89 22.85
N ARG A 376 -21.14 33.14 23.96
CA ARG A 376 -21.54 33.60 25.32
C ARG A 376 -20.90 34.94 25.71
N LYS A 377 -19.77 35.31 25.10
CA LYS A 377 -19.02 36.54 25.41
C LYS A 377 -19.05 37.61 24.29
N GLN A 378 -19.72 37.36 23.15
CA GLN A 378 -19.73 38.28 22.00
C GLN A 378 -21.16 38.50 21.46
N ARG A 379 -21.90 39.46 22.02
CA ARG A 379 -23.30 39.74 21.63
C ARG A 379 -23.46 40.12 20.14
N LYS A 380 -22.56 40.94 19.59
CA LYS A 380 -22.67 41.47 18.21
C LYS A 380 -22.50 40.41 17.11
N THR A 381 -21.67 39.38 17.33
CA THR A 381 -21.39 38.34 16.32
C THR A 381 -22.29 37.12 16.46
N ARG A 382 -23.19 37.10 17.46
CA ARG A 382 -24.04 35.96 17.79
C ARG A 382 -25.03 35.61 16.69
N PHE A 383 -25.78 36.59 16.19
CA PHE A 383 -26.81 36.33 15.18
C PHE A 383 -26.22 35.88 13.83
N PRO A 384 -25.18 36.56 13.26
CA PRO A 384 -24.52 36.07 12.05
C PRO A 384 -23.90 34.68 12.21
N ALA A 385 -23.32 34.36 13.37
CA ALA A 385 -22.76 33.05 13.63
C ALA A 385 -23.82 31.94 13.73
N LEU A 386 -25.00 32.23 14.27
CA LEU A 386 -26.13 31.29 14.26
C LEU A 386 -26.65 31.05 12.85
N ILE A 387 -26.76 32.08 12.02
CA ILE A 387 -27.12 31.92 10.60
C ILE A 387 -26.06 31.08 9.89
N ALA A 388 -24.77 31.42 10.05
CA ALA A 388 -23.66 30.67 9.47
C ALA A 388 -23.64 29.19 9.88
N PHE A 389 -24.16 28.87 11.08
CA PHE A 389 -24.28 27.50 11.57
C PHE A 389 -25.50 26.78 10.97
N PHE A 390 -26.70 27.35 11.15
CA PHE A 390 -27.94 26.66 10.80
C PHE A 390 -28.26 26.69 9.31
N LEU A 391 -27.99 27.79 8.61
CA LEU A 391 -28.43 27.97 7.22
C LEU A 391 -27.88 26.86 6.30
N PRO A 392 -26.56 26.54 6.28
CA PRO A 392 -26.07 25.45 5.43
C PRO A 392 -26.65 24.08 5.78
N LEU A 393 -26.81 23.80 7.08
CA LEU A 393 -27.29 22.51 7.58
C LEU A 393 -28.76 22.28 7.22
N VAL A 394 -29.61 23.29 7.45
CA VAL A 394 -31.04 23.24 7.14
C VAL A 394 -31.26 23.16 5.63
N LEU A 395 -30.58 23.99 4.84
CA LEU A 395 -30.71 23.95 3.38
C LEU A 395 -30.29 22.58 2.81
N SER A 396 -29.15 22.05 3.24
CA SER A 396 -28.67 20.75 2.79
C SER A 396 -29.60 19.60 3.21
N GLY A 397 -30.05 19.60 4.47
CA GLY A 397 -30.99 18.59 4.98
C GLY A 397 -32.34 18.63 4.24
N SER A 398 -32.86 19.84 3.99
CA SER A 398 -34.08 20.03 3.20
C SER A 398 -33.89 19.55 1.76
N PHE A 399 -32.78 19.88 1.10
CA PHE A 399 -32.51 19.40 -0.25
C PHE A 399 -32.32 17.89 -0.33
N LEU A 400 -31.66 17.26 0.64
CA LEU A 400 -31.51 15.81 0.68
C LEU A 400 -32.87 15.12 0.85
N THR A 401 -33.73 15.69 1.69
CA THR A 401 -35.10 15.20 1.91
C THR A 401 -35.94 15.35 0.66
N LEU A 402 -35.91 16.52 0.01
CA LEU A 402 -36.62 16.76 -1.24
C LEU A 402 -36.11 15.85 -2.37
N TYR A 403 -34.79 15.64 -2.45
CA TYR A 403 -34.17 14.73 -3.43
C TYR A 403 -34.67 13.30 -3.24
N THR A 404 -34.62 12.78 -2.02
CA THR A 404 -35.07 11.41 -1.69
C THR A 404 -36.58 11.23 -1.89
N LEU A 405 -37.39 12.22 -1.53
CA LEU A 405 -38.83 12.22 -1.81
C LEU A 405 -39.14 12.21 -3.30
N LYS A 406 -38.48 13.06 -4.08
CA LYS A 406 -38.74 13.17 -5.52
C LYS A 406 -38.35 11.90 -6.27
N ILE A 407 -37.21 11.31 -5.91
CA ILE A 407 -36.64 10.17 -6.63
C ILE A 407 -37.20 8.84 -6.14
N TYR A 408 -37.37 8.65 -4.82
CA TYR A 408 -37.74 7.36 -4.23
C TYR A 408 -39.10 7.37 -3.54
N GLY A 409 -39.76 8.52 -3.38
CA GLY A 409 -41.02 8.63 -2.64
C GLY A 409 -40.88 8.43 -1.13
N SER A 410 -39.66 8.57 -0.58
CA SER A 410 -39.39 8.35 0.85
C SER A 410 -38.49 9.44 1.43
N PHE A 411 -38.73 9.79 2.70
CA PHE A 411 -37.89 10.71 3.47
C PHE A 411 -36.57 10.10 3.94
N SER A 412 -36.40 8.77 3.85
CA SER A 412 -35.23 8.08 4.39
C SER A 412 -34.02 8.15 3.44
N PRO A 413 -32.85 8.64 3.89
CA PRO A 413 -31.60 8.57 3.13
C PRO A 413 -31.14 7.14 2.81
N VAL A 414 -31.64 6.12 3.52
CA VAL A 414 -31.36 4.71 3.20
C VAL A 414 -31.92 4.33 1.82
N SER A 415 -32.83 5.12 1.26
CA SER A 415 -33.42 4.90 -0.07
C SER A 415 -32.38 4.86 -1.21
N PHE A 416 -31.20 5.47 -1.03
CA PHE A 416 -30.06 5.27 -1.95
C PHE A 416 -29.67 3.79 -2.12
N TYR A 417 -29.87 2.96 -1.10
CA TYR A 417 -29.43 1.56 -1.10
C TYR A 417 -30.53 0.54 -1.41
N ARG A 418 -31.78 0.98 -1.61
CA ARG A 418 -32.93 0.11 -1.90
C ARG A 418 -33.76 0.54 -3.11
N GLY A 419 -33.69 1.82 -3.50
CA GLY A 419 -34.61 2.38 -4.47
C GLY A 419 -36.07 2.36 -3.99
N THR A 420 -36.98 1.99 -4.88
CA THR A 420 -38.43 1.84 -4.66
C THR A 420 -38.88 0.39 -4.43
N THR A 421 -37.94 -0.56 -4.26
CA THR A 421 -38.28 -1.98 -4.10
C THR A 421 -39.09 -2.23 -2.80
N PRO A 422 -40.25 -2.91 -2.86
CA PRO A 422 -41.03 -3.27 -1.68
C PRO A 422 -40.36 -4.39 -0.86
N GLY A 423 -40.39 -4.29 0.48
CA GLY A 423 -40.11 -5.42 1.39
C GLY A 423 -38.75 -5.41 2.13
N GLU A 424 -37.78 -4.58 1.75
CA GLU A 424 -36.52 -4.50 2.49
C GLU A 424 -36.60 -3.48 3.65
N HIS A 425 -36.90 -3.99 4.85
CA HIS A 425 -36.90 -3.21 6.09
C HIS A 425 -35.48 -2.74 6.46
N ILE A 426 -35.38 -1.58 7.13
CA ILE A 426 -34.13 -1.02 7.69
C ILE A 426 -33.36 -2.05 8.55
N SER A 427 -34.07 -3.01 9.15
CA SER A 427 -33.52 -4.12 9.93
C SER A 427 -32.54 -5.01 9.15
N HIS A 428 -32.63 -5.10 7.81
CA HIS A 428 -31.65 -5.84 7.01
C HIS A 428 -30.32 -5.09 6.82
N PHE A 429 -30.32 -3.75 6.89
CA PHE A 429 -29.09 -2.95 6.88
C PHE A 429 -28.37 -2.97 8.23
N PHE A 430 -29.13 -3.10 9.32
CA PHE A 430 -28.64 -3.10 10.69
C PHE A 430 -29.03 -4.40 11.40
N HIS A 431 -28.45 -5.52 10.95
CA HIS A 431 -28.55 -6.78 11.68
C HIS A 431 -27.52 -6.80 12.81
N PHE A 432 -27.95 -6.44 14.02
CA PHE A 432 -27.06 -6.46 15.17
C PHE A 432 -26.89 -7.90 15.70
N SER A 433 -25.68 -8.43 15.56
CA SER A 433 -25.21 -9.60 16.31
C SER A 433 -23.99 -9.15 17.12
N PRO A 434 -23.95 -9.36 18.46
CA PRO A 434 -22.81 -8.97 19.28
C PRO A 434 -21.49 -9.56 18.79
N LEU A 435 -21.49 -10.85 18.42
CA LEU A 435 -20.31 -11.54 17.92
C LEU A 435 -19.78 -10.87 16.65
N GLU A 436 -20.68 -10.50 15.76
CA GLU A 436 -20.37 -9.91 14.46
C GLU A 436 -19.95 -8.46 14.57
N PHE A 437 -20.55 -7.73 15.51
CA PHE A 437 -20.09 -6.41 15.91
C PHE A 437 -18.63 -6.47 16.37
N PHE A 438 -18.28 -7.36 17.31
CA PHE A 438 -16.90 -7.48 17.79
C PHE A 438 -15.93 -7.94 16.69
N ARG A 439 -16.38 -8.86 15.81
CA ARG A 439 -15.60 -9.31 14.66
C ARG A 439 -15.26 -8.17 13.71
N CYS A 440 -16.26 -7.37 13.31
CA CYS A 440 -16.05 -6.20 12.44
C CYS A 440 -15.23 -5.11 13.14
N ALA A 441 -15.54 -4.83 14.41
CA ALA A 441 -14.88 -3.82 15.23
C ALA A 441 -13.36 -4.09 15.35
N LEU A 442 -12.98 -5.33 15.63
CA LEU A 442 -11.57 -5.75 15.66
C LEU A 442 -10.99 -5.90 14.25
N GLY A 443 -11.81 -6.34 13.29
CA GLY A 443 -11.42 -6.54 11.90
C GLY A 443 -10.86 -5.29 11.24
N TYR A 444 -11.47 -4.12 11.49
CA TYR A 444 -10.97 -2.84 10.97
C TYR A 444 -9.58 -2.44 11.49
N PHE A 445 -9.07 -3.10 12.54
CA PHE A 445 -7.72 -2.90 13.04
C PHE A 445 -6.77 -4.03 12.65
N PHE A 446 -7.17 -5.28 12.84
CA PHE A 446 -6.26 -6.43 12.82
C PHE A 446 -6.41 -7.34 11.61
N ASP A 447 -7.55 -7.30 10.91
CA ASP A 447 -7.80 -8.23 9.81
C ASP A 447 -6.79 -8.04 8.67
N GLN A 448 -6.27 -9.13 8.14
CA GLN A 448 -5.26 -9.10 7.09
C GLN A 448 -5.74 -8.51 5.76
N ARG A 449 -7.05 -8.44 5.48
CA ARG A 449 -7.62 -7.85 4.24
C ARG A 449 -8.08 -6.42 4.46
N ALA A 450 -8.65 -6.12 5.62
CA ALA A 450 -9.34 -4.86 5.89
C ALA A 450 -8.64 -3.95 6.90
N GLY A 451 -7.82 -4.53 7.77
CA GLY A 451 -7.28 -3.90 8.97
C GLY A 451 -6.25 -2.80 8.69
N LEU A 452 -6.14 -1.85 9.62
CA LEU A 452 -5.13 -0.79 9.56
C LEU A 452 -3.73 -1.26 9.96
N LEU A 453 -3.60 -2.05 11.04
CA LEU A 453 -2.31 -2.41 11.63
C LEU A 453 -1.44 -3.29 10.71
N PRO A 454 -1.98 -4.28 9.97
CA PRO A 454 -1.17 -5.11 9.07
C PRO A 454 -0.48 -4.31 7.97
N TYR A 455 -1.05 -3.17 7.56
CA TYR A 455 -0.53 -2.34 6.47
C TYR A 455 0.20 -1.08 6.98
N ASN A 456 -0.08 -0.63 8.21
CA ASN A 456 0.63 0.48 8.83
C ASN A 456 0.93 0.18 10.30
N LEU A 457 2.10 -0.41 10.54
CA LEU A 457 2.55 -0.85 11.85
C LEU A 457 2.83 0.31 12.81
N ILE A 458 3.01 1.54 12.30
CA ILE A 458 3.14 2.72 13.17
C ILE A 458 1.90 2.90 14.06
N PHE A 459 0.73 2.42 13.62
CA PHE A 459 -0.48 2.53 14.43
C PHE A 459 -0.45 1.72 15.72
N PHE A 460 0.55 0.86 15.96
CA PHE A 460 0.82 0.31 17.29
C PHE A 460 1.10 1.38 18.36
N LEU A 461 1.49 2.60 17.95
CA LEU A 461 1.72 3.73 18.86
C LEU A 461 0.45 4.50 19.24
N THR A 462 -0.69 4.20 18.63
CA THR A 462 -1.93 4.99 18.79
C THR A 462 -2.50 4.92 20.20
N LEU A 463 -2.49 3.74 20.84
CA LEU A 463 -2.95 3.59 22.23
C LEU A 463 -2.07 4.37 23.21
N ALA A 464 -0.74 4.34 23.04
CA ALA A 464 0.17 5.16 23.85
C ALA A 464 -0.14 6.66 23.70
N GLY A 465 -0.36 7.10 22.46
CA GLY A 465 -0.80 8.46 22.14
C GLY A 465 -2.12 8.85 22.82
N ALA A 466 -3.10 7.94 22.81
CA ALA A 466 -4.39 8.15 23.49
C ALA A 466 -4.21 8.34 25.00
N PHE A 467 -3.40 7.50 25.67
CA PHE A 467 -3.12 7.67 27.10
C PHE A 467 -2.42 9.00 27.41
N ILE A 468 -1.51 9.45 26.54
CA ILE A 468 -0.88 10.78 26.68
C ILE A 468 -1.93 11.89 26.57
N PHE A 469 -2.82 11.82 25.57
CA PHE A 469 -3.88 12.80 25.39
C PHE A 469 -4.88 12.83 26.55
N ILE A 470 -5.31 11.67 27.05
CA ILE A 470 -6.21 11.54 28.20
C ILE A 470 -5.61 12.26 29.42
N ARG A 471 -4.31 12.10 29.66
CA ARG A 471 -3.62 12.70 30.82
C ARG A 471 -3.29 14.18 30.65
N THR A 472 -2.94 14.62 29.44
CA THR A 472 -2.37 15.97 29.21
C THR A 472 -3.36 16.95 28.61
N LYS A 473 -4.27 16.48 27.74
CA LYS A 473 -5.09 17.31 26.87
C LYS A 473 -6.48 16.69 26.66
N LEU A 474 -7.15 16.27 27.74
CA LEU A 474 -8.45 15.58 27.70
C LEU A 474 -9.51 16.32 26.85
N LYS A 475 -9.58 17.65 26.95
CA LYS A 475 -10.51 18.47 26.15
C LYS A 475 -10.29 18.36 24.64
N ILE A 476 -9.07 18.07 24.20
CA ILE A 476 -8.73 17.82 22.79
C ILE A 476 -9.04 16.36 22.44
N PHE A 477 -8.86 15.44 23.39
CA PHE A 477 -9.14 14.02 23.20
C PHE A 477 -10.64 13.70 23.04
N LEU A 478 -11.52 14.38 23.79
CA LEU A 478 -12.96 14.09 23.78
C LEU A 478 -13.60 14.20 22.37
N PRO A 479 -13.36 15.26 21.57
CA PRO A 479 -13.83 15.32 20.17
C PRO A 479 -13.29 14.19 19.30
N LEU A 480 -12.02 13.79 19.47
CA LEU A 480 -11.42 12.68 18.72
C LEU A 480 -12.13 11.37 19.03
N LEU A 481 -12.36 11.12 20.32
CA LEU A 481 -13.07 9.93 20.79
C LEU A 481 -14.53 9.92 20.30
N ALA A 482 -15.21 11.07 20.28
CA ALA A 482 -16.58 11.17 19.78
C ALA A 482 -16.67 10.83 18.29
N PHE A 483 -15.78 11.38 17.45
CA PHE A 483 -15.73 11.04 16.03
C PHE A 483 -15.40 9.56 15.82
N LEU A 484 -14.34 9.06 16.48
CA LEU A 484 -13.91 7.68 16.34
C LEU A 484 -14.97 6.70 16.84
N GLY A 485 -15.47 6.88 18.05
CA GLY A 485 -16.45 5.98 18.67
C GLY A 485 -17.77 5.92 17.90
N SER A 486 -18.29 7.07 17.45
CA SER A 486 -19.54 7.10 16.68
C SER A 486 -19.42 6.36 15.34
N TYR A 487 -18.35 6.62 14.58
CA TYR A 487 -18.21 6.06 13.24
C TYR A 487 -17.71 4.62 13.24
N TRP A 488 -16.74 4.29 14.10
CA TRP A 488 -16.28 2.92 14.29
C TRP A 488 -17.40 2.04 14.85
N GLY A 489 -18.15 2.53 15.83
CA GLY A 489 -19.34 1.84 16.34
C GLY A 489 -20.37 1.62 15.23
N PHE A 490 -20.76 2.68 14.52
CA PHE A 490 -21.74 2.61 13.43
C PHE A 490 -21.32 1.64 12.31
N THR A 491 -20.07 1.69 11.87
CA THR A 491 -19.57 0.80 10.80
C THR A 491 -19.42 -0.64 11.27
N SER A 492 -19.30 -0.88 12.57
CA SER A 492 -19.26 -2.23 13.14
C SER A 492 -20.64 -2.86 13.30
N LEU A 493 -21.74 -2.10 13.18
CA LEU A 493 -23.12 -2.62 13.32
C LEU A 493 -23.60 -3.49 12.13
N GLY A 494 -22.82 -3.60 11.05
CA GLY A 494 -23.21 -4.44 9.92
C GLY A 494 -22.15 -4.56 8.84
N TYR A 495 -22.28 -5.59 8.02
CA TYR A 495 -21.34 -5.92 6.95
C TYR A 495 -21.40 -4.99 5.74
N TYR A 496 -22.47 -4.22 5.61
CA TYR A 496 -22.81 -3.51 4.39
C TYR A 496 -21.72 -2.54 3.90
N TRP A 497 -20.84 -2.08 4.79
CA TRP A 497 -19.79 -1.10 4.49
C TRP A 497 -18.55 -1.67 3.78
N GLY A 498 -18.58 -2.96 3.41
CA GLY A 498 -17.54 -3.58 2.60
C GLY A 498 -17.68 -3.34 1.09
N GLY A 499 -16.67 -3.78 0.34
CA GLY A 499 -16.59 -3.64 -1.11
C GLY A 499 -15.25 -4.14 -1.63
N TYR A 500 -15.10 -4.18 -2.95
CA TYR A 500 -13.81 -4.48 -3.58
C TYR A 500 -12.94 -3.22 -3.57
N CYS A 501 -12.03 -3.11 -2.59
CA CYS A 501 -11.22 -1.91 -2.37
C CYS A 501 -9.90 -2.22 -1.66
N PRO A 502 -8.96 -1.26 -1.62
CA PRO A 502 -7.77 -1.35 -0.77
C PRO A 502 -8.09 -1.52 0.75
N PRO A 503 -7.11 -1.99 1.55
CA PRO A 503 -7.25 -2.09 3.01
C PRO A 503 -7.37 -0.73 3.69
N GLY A 504 -8.03 -0.68 4.86
CA GLY A 504 -8.14 0.52 5.69
C GLY A 504 -9.19 1.54 5.26
N ARG A 505 -9.96 1.29 4.19
CA ARG A 505 -11.02 2.19 3.68
C ARG A 505 -11.96 2.71 4.77
N THR A 506 -12.47 1.80 5.60
CA THR A 506 -13.57 2.11 6.53
C THR A 506 -13.17 3.19 7.53
N LEU A 507 -11.94 3.16 8.03
CA LEU A 507 -11.44 4.14 9.01
C LEU A 507 -10.69 5.32 8.36
N LEU A 508 -10.54 5.33 7.03
CA LEU A 508 -9.84 6.39 6.29
C LEU A 508 -10.39 7.81 6.57
N PRO A 509 -11.71 8.07 6.69
CA PRO A 509 -12.23 9.40 7.05
C PRO A 509 -11.68 9.94 8.38
N LEU A 510 -11.22 9.05 9.27
CA LEU A 510 -10.71 9.39 10.59
C LEU A 510 -9.21 9.08 10.74
N ILE A 511 -8.51 8.79 9.65
CA ILE A 511 -7.11 8.34 9.70
C ILE A 511 -6.17 9.38 10.35
N TRP A 512 -6.51 10.65 10.20
CA TRP A 512 -5.79 11.78 10.81
C TRP A 512 -5.85 11.73 12.35
N ILE A 513 -6.87 11.10 12.95
CA ILE A 513 -6.94 10.88 14.40
C ILE A 513 -5.80 9.94 14.83
N PHE A 514 -5.63 8.82 14.13
CA PHE A 514 -4.57 7.85 14.44
C PHE A 514 -3.19 8.49 14.31
N TRP A 515 -2.96 9.25 13.25
CA TRP A 515 -1.71 10.01 13.07
C TRP A 515 -1.50 11.10 14.13
N LEU A 516 -2.57 11.74 14.60
CA LEU A 516 -2.51 12.69 15.70
C LEU A 516 -2.08 11.99 17.01
N LEU A 517 -2.60 10.79 17.27
CA LEU A 517 -2.21 9.97 18.44
C LEU A 517 -0.75 9.49 18.32
N VAL A 518 -0.32 9.01 17.15
CA VAL A 518 1.09 8.67 16.89
C VAL A 518 1.98 9.89 17.14
N THR A 519 1.57 11.07 16.66
CA THR A 519 2.31 12.32 16.89
C THR A 519 2.41 12.64 18.38
N ALA A 520 1.35 12.39 19.17
CA ALA A 520 1.43 12.56 20.62
C ALA A 520 2.42 11.60 21.29
N ALA A 521 2.55 10.36 20.82
CA ALA A 521 3.53 9.41 21.33
C ALA A 521 4.98 9.83 21.02
N ILE A 522 5.20 10.47 19.87
CA ILE A 522 6.55 10.79 19.36
C ILE A 522 7.03 12.20 19.75
N VAL A 523 6.14 13.19 19.77
CA VAL A 523 6.46 14.62 19.94
C VAL A 523 6.26 15.11 21.38
N ASN A 524 5.91 14.22 22.32
CA ASN A 524 5.69 14.62 23.72
C ASN A 524 6.93 15.34 24.30
N HIS A 525 6.75 16.14 25.37
CA HIS A 525 7.76 17.05 25.95
C HIS A 525 9.09 16.42 26.39
N ARG A 526 9.25 15.09 26.30
CA ARG A 526 10.47 14.37 26.69
C ARG A 526 11.11 13.74 25.44
N PRO A 527 12.45 13.76 25.31
CA PRO A 527 13.11 13.04 24.24
C PRO A 527 12.84 11.54 24.37
N LEU A 528 12.56 10.88 23.24
CA LEU A 528 12.37 9.44 23.20
C LEU A 528 13.61 8.71 23.72
N THR A 529 13.40 7.65 24.50
CA THR A 529 14.47 6.73 24.90
C THR A 529 15.04 6.02 23.68
N ARG A 530 16.24 5.42 23.79
CA ARG A 530 16.82 4.66 22.66
C ARG A 530 15.94 3.50 22.21
N LEU A 531 15.31 2.80 23.15
CA LEU A 531 14.37 1.71 22.85
C LEU A 531 13.15 2.23 22.08
N GLN A 532 12.54 3.34 22.52
CA GLN A 532 11.41 3.95 21.81
C GLN A 532 11.81 4.42 20.41
N LYS A 533 12.99 5.01 20.24
CA LYS A 533 13.51 5.37 18.91
C LYS A 533 13.68 4.13 18.03
N ALA A 534 14.30 3.07 18.54
CA ALA A 534 14.50 1.82 17.80
C ALA A 534 13.16 1.21 17.36
N ILE A 535 12.17 1.13 18.26
CA ILE A 535 10.83 0.64 17.94
C ILE A 535 10.16 1.53 16.89
N PHE A 536 10.17 2.86 17.07
CA PHE A 536 9.56 3.78 16.11
C PHE A 536 10.16 3.63 14.71
N ILE A 537 11.50 3.61 14.63
CA ILE A 537 12.19 3.47 13.34
C ILE A 537 11.90 2.08 12.75
N TYR A 538 11.85 1.02 13.56
CA TYR A 538 11.51 -0.32 13.08
C TYR A 538 10.08 -0.38 12.48
N LEU A 539 9.09 0.13 13.20
CA LEU A 539 7.71 0.21 12.71
C LEU A 539 7.61 1.07 11.45
N PHE A 540 8.34 2.18 11.40
CA PHE A 540 8.44 3.06 10.24
C PHE A 540 9.02 2.34 9.03
N SER A 541 10.18 1.69 9.18
CA SER A 541 10.86 0.98 8.10
C SER A 541 10.00 -0.14 7.54
N LEU A 542 9.32 -0.92 8.38
CA LEU A 542 8.39 -1.95 7.92
C LEU A 542 7.18 -1.35 7.19
N THR A 543 6.59 -0.27 7.68
CA THR A 543 5.51 0.42 6.95
C THR A 543 6.00 0.93 5.58
N CYS A 544 7.20 1.52 5.49
CA CYS A 544 7.78 1.95 4.22
C CYS A 544 8.00 0.78 3.26
N LEU A 545 8.50 -0.35 3.75
CA LEU A 545 8.70 -1.57 2.99
C LEU A 545 7.39 -2.08 2.38
N LEU A 546 6.35 -2.21 3.21
CA LEU A 546 5.02 -2.63 2.78
C LEU A 546 4.45 -1.65 1.74
N THR A 547 4.62 -0.35 1.98
CA THR A 547 4.19 0.69 1.04
C THR A 547 4.88 0.56 -0.32
N GLY A 548 6.20 0.41 -0.32
CA GLY A 548 6.98 0.27 -1.55
C GLY A 548 6.56 -0.97 -2.35
N THR A 549 6.41 -2.11 -1.68
CA THR A 549 5.97 -3.38 -2.28
C THR A 549 4.59 -3.25 -2.94
N VAL A 550 3.67 -2.58 -2.26
CA VAL A 550 2.30 -2.41 -2.76
C VAL A 550 2.22 -1.39 -3.89
N LEU A 551 3.06 -0.35 -3.87
CA LEU A 551 3.14 0.62 -4.95
C LEU A 551 3.74 0.02 -6.23
N THR A 552 4.68 -0.92 -6.12
CA THR A 552 5.22 -1.64 -7.30
C THR A 552 4.25 -2.71 -7.82
N HIS A 553 3.43 -3.27 -6.92
CA HIS A 553 2.41 -4.29 -7.23
C HIS A 553 0.99 -3.88 -6.77
N PRO A 554 0.36 -2.91 -7.45
CA PRO A 554 -0.97 -2.42 -7.07
C PRO A 554 -2.07 -3.49 -7.15
N GLU A 555 -1.85 -4.58 -7.87
CA GLU A 555 -2.72 -5.77 -7.91
C GLU A 555 -2.89 -6.43 -6.53
N PHE A 556 -1.96 -6.21 -5.59
CA PHE A 556 -2.05 -6.77 -4.24
C PHE A 556 -3.01 -5.99 -3.32
N LEU A 557 -3.47 -4.81 -3.73
CA LEU A 557 -4.34 -3.96 -2.89
C LEU A 557 -5.76 -4.46 -2.78
N TYR A 558 -6.31 -4.96 -3.88
CA TYR A 558 -7.75 -5.10 -4.01
C TYR A 558 -8.23 -6.46 -3.51
N HIS A 559 -9.06 -6.43 -2.48
CA HIS A 559 -9.74 -7.60 -1.94
C HIS A 559 -11.21 -7.25 -1.73
N LEU A 560 -12.09 -8.26 -1.73
CA LEU A 560 -13.38 -8.10 -1.07
C LEU A 560 -13.11 -7.84 0.43
N ASN A 561 -13.82 -6.90 1.04
CA ASN A 561 -13.66 -6.57 2.47
C ASN A 561 -14.44 -7.57 3.36
N LEU A 562 -14.58 -7.31 4.67
CA LEU A 562 -15.22 -8.11 5.74
C LEU A 562 -16.68 -8.56 5.48
N SER A 563 -17.27 -8.17 4.35
CA SER A 563 -18.68 -8.30 4.01
C SER A 563 -19.06 -9.47 3.12
N PHE A 564 -18.09 -10.14 2.48
CA PHE A 564 -18.34 -11.25 1.57
C PHE A 564 -17.42 -12.43 1.91
N SER A 565 -17.90 -13.33 2.77
CA SER A 565 -17.23 -14.59 3.14
C SER A 565 -17.39 -15.69 2.08
N PHE A 566 -18.24 -15.50 1.06
CA PHE A 566 -18.70 -16.57 0.16
C PHE A 566 -18.11 -16.57 -1.28
N ASN A 567 -17.31 -15.58 -1.66
CA ASN A 567 -16.72 -15.52 -3.01
C ASN A 567 -15.25 -15.94 -3.02
N SER A 568 -14.87 -16.73 -4.03
CA SER A 568 -13.52 -17.28 -4.27
C SER A 568 -12.45 -16.23 -4.63
N GLU A 569 -12.84 -14.99 -4.90
CA GLU A 569 -11.93 -13.89 -5.18
C GLU A 569 -11.39 -13.26 -3.87
N GLY A 570 -10.38 -13.92 -3.30
CA GLY A 570 -9.55 -13.37 -2.23
C GLY A 570 -9.96 -13.79 -0.81
N LEU A 571 -9.89 -15.09 -0.49
CA LEU A 571 -10.05 -15.59 0.88
C LEU A 571 -9.04 -14.95 1.84
N VAL A 572 -7.82 -14.68 1.38
CA VAL A 572 -6.70 -14.10 2.16
C VAL A 572 -6.13 -12.88 1.43
N SER A 573 -5.34 -12.06 2.14
CA SER A 573 -4.65 -10.93 1.52
C SER A 573 -3.70 -11.38 0.41
N HIS A 574 -3.79 -10.78 -0.78
CA HIS A 574 -2.86 -11.08 -1.86
C HIS A 574 -1.43 -10.63 -1.54
N LEU A 575 -1.27 -9.55 -0.77
CA LEU A 575 0.06 -9.11 -0.31
C LEU A 575 0.70 -10.18 0.59
N PHE A 576 0.00 -10.60 1.63
CA PHE A 576 0.57 -11.57 2.56
C PHE A 576 0.67 -12.97 1.95
N GLN A 577 -0.22 -13.33 1.03
CA GLN A 577 -0.07 -14.54 0.23
C GLN A 577 1.18 -14.47 -0.65
N ALA A 578 1.44 -13.33 -1.32
CA ALA A 578 2.61 -13.15 -2.16
C ALA A 578 3.93 -13.07 -1.37
N LEU A 579 3.87 -12.66 -0.10
CA LEU A 579 5.00 -12.71 0.83
C LEU A 579 5.15 -14.08 1.50
N SER A 580 4.18 -14.98 1.38
CA SER A 580 4.26 -16.31 2.00
C SER A 580 5.03 -17.27 1.11
N ASN A 581 5.79 -18.20 1.71
CA ASN A 581 6.48 -19.28 1.00
C ASN A 581 6.26 -20.62 1.73
N HIS A 582 6.94 -21.68 1.30
CA HIS A 582 6.81 -23.00 1.94
C HIS A 582 7.22 -23.03 3.43
N PHE A 583 8.09 -22.14 3.87
CA PHE A 583 8.61 -22.10 5.24
C PHE A 583 7.81 -21.17 6.15
N ILE A 584 7.38 -20.03 5.64
CA ILE A 584 6.69 -18.99 6.39
C ILE A 584 5.40 -18.63 5.65
N ASN A 585 4.28 -18.86 6.32
CA ASN A 585 2.98 -18.43 5.84
C ASN A 585 2.48 -17.20 6.62
N PHE A 586 2.67 -16.01 6.06
CA PHE A 586 2.23 -14.75 6.65
C PHE A 586 0.71 -14.66 6.76
N THR A 587 -0.07 -15.36 5.94
CA THR A 587 -1.53 -15.36 6.06
C THR A 587 -2.03 -16.05 7.33
N LEU A 588 -1.19 -16.85 7.99
CA LEU A 588 -1.48 -17.49 9.28
C LEU A 588 -0.97 -16.67 10.49
N LEU A 589 0.06 -15.85 10.29
CA LEU A 589 0.65 -14.99 11.32
C LEU A 589 -0.15 -13.71 11.55
N ILE A 590 -0.90 -13.27 10.52
CA ILE A 590 -1.68 -12.04 10.55
C ILE A 590 -3.16 -12.39 10.74
N PRO A 591 -3.87 -11.75 11.68
CA PRO A 591 -5.23 -12.14 12.02
C PRO A 591 -6.18 -12.17 10.82
N HIS A 592 -7.00 -13.22 10.74
CA HIS A 592 -8.06 -13.36 9.76
C HIS A 592 -9.41 -13.35 10.47
N LEU A 593 -10.10 -12.21 10.43
CA LEU A 593 -11.39 -12.02 11.09
C LEU A 593 -12.54 -12.03 10.08
N SER A 594 -12.27 -12.22 8.78
CA SER A 594 -13.29 -12.23 7.73
C SER A 594 -13.98 -13.59 7.54
N SER A 595 -13.36 -14.71 7.92
CA SER A 595 -13.95 -16.05 7.84
C SER A 595 -13.64 -16.87 9.09
N LEU A 596 -14.67 -17.43 9.72
CA LEU A 596 -14.53 -18.30 10.89
C LEU A 596 -13.62 -19.52 10.62
N SER A 597 -13.67 -20.08 9.40
CA SER A 597 -12.85 -21.24 9.01
C SER A 597 -11.34 -20.97 8.97
N LEU A 598 -10.93 -19.71 8.77
CA LEU A 598 -9.53 -19.30 8.68
C LEU A 598 -9.06 -18.54 9.93
N PHE A 599 -9.94 -18.33 10.90
CA PHE A 599 -9.63 -17.58 12.10
C PHE A 599 -8.72 -18.38 13.02
N ASN A 600 -7.57 -17.79 13.37
CA ASN A 600 -6.64 -18.31 14.37
C ASN A 600 -6.59 -17.36 15.58
N PRO A 601 -7.11 -17.74 16.76
CA PRO A 601 -7.14 -16.87 17.94
C PRO A 601 -5.74 -16.49 18.44
N TRP A 602 -4.73 -17.36 18.27
CA TRP A 602 -3.36 -17.08 18.70
C TRP A 602 -2.72 -15.95 17.91
N SER A 603 -3.02 -15.85 16.61
CA SER A 603 -2.56 -14.74 15.77
C SER A 603 -3.06 -13.41 16.32
N LEU A 604 -4.36 -13.31 16.63
CA LEU A 604 -4.95 -12.11 17.21
C LEU A 604 -4.37 -11.79 18.58
N ALA A 605 -4.21 -12.80 19.44
CA ALA A 605 -3.64 -12.64 20.79
C ALA A 605 -2.21 -12.05 20.73
N ILE A 606 -1.35 -12.55 19.85
CA ILE A 606 0.03 -12.05 19.67
C ILE A 606 0.02 -10.58 19.24
N TRP A 607 -0.86 -10.18 18.32
CA TRP A 607 -0.96 -8.79 17.86
C TRP A 607 -1.47 -7.87 18.97
N ILE A 608 -2.45 -8.30 19.76
CA ILE A 608 -2.96 -7.56 20.92
C ILE A 608 -1.87 -7.44 22.01
N MET A 609 -1.13 -8.51 22.29
CA MET A 609 0.00 -8.48 23.23
C MET A 609 1.09 -7.52 22.77
N THR A 610 1.44 -7.55 21.47
CA THR A 610 2.42 -6.64 20.87
C THR A 610 1.98 -5.19 21.02
N LEU A 611 0.70 -4.90 20.74
CA LEU A 611 0.11 -3.59 20.97
C LEU A 611 0.20 -3.16 22.44
N GLY A 612 -0.09 -4.06 23.38
CA GLY A 612 0.05 -3.83 24.82
C GLY A 612 1.49 -3.51 25.24
N VAL A 613 2.46 -4.33 24.81
CA VAL A 613 3.89 -4.15 25.12
C VAL A 613 4.41 -2.81 24.59
N ILE A 614 4.14 -2.50 23.31
CA ILE A 614 4.53 -1.21 22.72
C ILE A 614 3.87 -0.05 23.47
N THR A 615 2.61 -0.19 23.86
CA THR A 615 1.90 0.82 24.64
C THR A 615 2.56 1.08 25.99
N VAL A 616 2.99 0.02 26.70
CA VAL A 616 3.71 0.14 27.98
C VAL A 616 5.06 0.82 27.78
N VAL A 617 5.82 0.46 26.75
CA VAL A 617 7.14 1.05 26.45
C VAL A 617 7.03 2.54 26.12
N PHE A 618 5.97 2.96 25.44
CA PHE A 618 5.71 4.36 25.10
C PHE A 618 4.88 5.12 26.14
N ARG A 619 4.47 4.47 27.24
CA ARG A 619 3.74 5.12 28.33
C ARG A 619 4.66 6.14 29.01
N PRO A 620 4.19 7.36 29.29
CA PRO A 620 4.98 8.30 30.07
C PRO A 620 5.13 7.76 31.49
N PHE A 621 6.34 7.32 31.87
CA PHE A 621 6.69 7.03 33.26
C PHE A 621 6.46 8.29 34.09
N THR A 622 5.67 8.15 35.16
CA THR A 622 5.23 9.23 36.06
C THR A 622 6.38 9.87 36.82
N HIS A 623 7.55 9.23 36.89
CA HIS A 623 8.70 9.82 37.56
C HIS A 623 9.50 10.72 36.63
N SER A 624 9.73 11.93 37.14
CA SER A 624 10.77 12.89 36.74
C SER A 624 12.15 12.30 37.02
N ALA A 625 12.49 11.17 36.39
CA ALA A 625 13.87 10.73 36.34
C ALA A 625 14.56 11.67 35.35
N LYS A 626 15.45 12.52 35.85
CA LYS A 626 16.42 13.27 35.04
C LYS A 626 16.97 12.29 34.02
N ALA A 627 16.63 12.47 32.74
CA ALA A 627 17.19 11.66 31.68
C ALA A 627 18.69 11.96 31.65
N HIS A 628 19.49 11.07 32.24
CA HIS A 628 20.94 11.11 32.04
C HIS A 628 21.18 10.98 30.54
N PHE A 629 21.54 12.12 29.94
CA PHE A 629 22.14 12.14 28.63
C PHE A 629 23.45 11.36 28.72
N LEU A 630 23.68 10.47 27.76
CA LEU A 630 24.92 9.72 27.55
C LEU A 630 25.22 8.61 28.58
N SER A 631 24.37 7.58 28.71
CA SER A 631 24.89 6.24 29.04
C SER A 631 25.22 5.51 27.73
N PRO A 632 26.37 4.85 27.56
CA PRO A 632 26.59 3.94 26.45
C PRO A 632 25.51 2.84 26.45
N MET A 633 25.19 2.33 25.26
CA MET A 633 24.11 1.35 25.09
C MET A 633 24.41 0.12 25.96
N SER A 634 23.55 -0.24 26.91
CA SER A 634 23.79 -1.41 27.76
C SER A 634 23.95 -2.65 26.87
N ILE A 635 24.85 -3.57 27.22
CA ILE A 635 25.13 -4.81 26.47
C ILE A 635 23.84 -5.54 26.08
N ALA A 636 22.86 -5.65 26.99
CA ALA A 636 21.56 -6.29 26.72
C ALA A 636 20.76 -5.63 25.57
N HIS A 637 20.78 -4.29 25.47
CA HIS A 637 20.12 -3.56 24.38
C HIS A 637 20.86 -3.73 23.05
N GLN A 638 22.19 -3.78 23.08
CA GLN A 638 22.99 -4.03 21.87
C GLN A 638 22.75 -5.45 21.36
N ILE A 639 22.68 -6.43 22.27
CA ILE A 639 22.33 -7.81 21.97
C ILE A 639 20.90 -7.90 21.41
N SER A 640 19.92 -7.19 21.99
CA SER A 640 18.55 -7.17 21.46
C SER A 640 18.46 -6.58 20.05
N LEU A 641 19.16 -5.47 19.79
CA LEU A 641 19.23 -4.86 18.46
C LEU A 641 19.97 -5.76 17.46
N LEU A 642 21.04 -6.43 17.91
CA LEU A 642 21.79 -7.40 17.11
C LEU A 642 20.90 -8.58 16.77
N LEU A 643 20.25 -9.20 17.76
CA LEU A 643 19.35 -10.32 17.58
C LEU A 643 18.16 -9.96 16.70
N SER A 644 17.57 -8.77 16.85
CA SER A 644 16.47 -8.34 15.98
C SER A 644 16.94 -8.08 14.55
N THR A 645 18.11 -7.46 14.37
CA THR A 645 18.71 -7.22 13.05
C THR A 645 19.09 -8.54 12.38
N TRP A 646 19.69 -9.48 13.11
CA TRP A 646 20.02 -10.82 12.63
C TRP A 646 18.79 -11.69 12.40
N LEU A 647 17.73 -11.53 13.19
CA LEU A 647 16.46 -12.18 12.95
C LEU A 647 15.84 -11.65 11.66
N ILE A 648 15.85 -10.34 11.43
CA ILE A 648 15.36 -9.72 10.19
C ILE A 648 16.22 -10.17 9.00
N ILE A 649 17.54 -10.12 9.11
CA ILE A 649 18.46 -10.60 8.06
C ILE A 649 18.27 -12.09 7.83
N GLY A 650 18.13 -12.88 8.88
CA GLY A 650 17.86 -14.31 8.81
C GLY A 650 16.53 -14.60 8.14
N LEU A 651 15.46 -13.88 8.48
CA LEU A 651 14.14 -14.00 7.87
C LEU A 651 14.14 -13.55 6.41
N ILE A 652 14.80 -12.44 6.07
CA ILE A 652 14.94 -11.96 4.68
C ILE A 652 15.83 -12.90 3.88
N SER A 653 16.91 -13.41 4.47
CA SER A 653 17.80 -14.37 3.82
C SER A 653 17.06 -15.68 3.60
N VAL A 654 16.38 -16.24 4.60
CA VAL A 654 15.55 -17.44 4.45
C VAL A 654 14.43 -17.20 3.43
N TYR A 655 13.78 -16.04 3.45
CA TYR A 655 12.75 -15.68 2.47
C TYR A 655 13.30 -15.62 1.04
N ALA A 656 14.47 -14.99 0.85
CA ALA A 656 15.11 -14.85 -0.46
C ALA A 656 15.78 -16.14 -0.95
N PHE A 657 16.26 -16.98 -0.04
CA PHE A 657 16.88 -18.27 -0.36
C PHE A 657 15.83 -19.36 -0.60
N PHE A 658 14.62 -19.21 -0.07
CA PHE A 658 13.55 -20.21 -0.13
C PHE A 658 12.21 -19.64 -0.61
N ASP A 659 12.24 -18.74 -1.60
CA ASP A 659 11.05 -18.26 -2.34
C ASP A 659 10.52 -19.35 -3.29
N ILE A 660 10.15 -20.51 -2.72
CA ILE A 660 9.67 -21.69 -3.44
C ILE A 660 8.23 -21.97 -3.01
N HIS A 661 7.34 -21.99 -4.00
CA HIS A 661 5.92 -22.31 -3.87
C HIS A 661 5.66 -23.73 -4.40
N LEU A 662 5.13 -24.62 -3.54
CA LEU A 662 4.82 -26.03 -3.88
C LEU A 662 3.33 -26.36 -3.78
N ASP A 663 2.48 -25.35 -3.76
CA ASP A 663 1.02 -25.45 -3.63
C ASP A 663 0.32 -25.58 -4.99
N LYS A 664 0.82 -24.91 -6.03
CA LYS A 664 0.18 -24.89 -7.36
C LYS A 664 0.77 -25.94 -8.31
N ILE A 665 0.21 -27.15 -8.27
CA ILE A 665 0.61 -28.27 -9.16
C ILE A 665 0.03 -28.06 -10.57
N CYS A 666 0.91 -28.07 -11.56
CA CYS A 666 0.60 -27.89 -12.99
C CYS A 666 0.91 -29.13 -13.84
N SER A 667 0.97 -30.31 -13.20
CA SER A 667 1.19 -31.60 -13.85
C SER A 667 0.14 -32.61 -13.42
N GLU A 668 -0.14 -33.59 -14.27
CA GLU A 668 -1.05 -34.70 -13.93
C GLU A 668 -0.51 -35.56 -12.77
N PRO A 669 -1.40 -36.08 -11.90
CA PRO A 669 -1.01 -36.95 -10.80
C PRO A 669 -0.43 -38.29 -11.30
N GLY A 670 0.42 -38.94 -10.48
CA GLY A 670 0.97 -40.28 -10.75
C GLY A 670 2.26 -40.33 -11.57
N ARG A 671 2.84 -39.19 -11.98
CA ARG A 671 4.14 -39.13 -12.64
C ARG A 671 5.28 -39.13 -11.62
N PHE A 672 6.48 -39.63 -12.00
CA PHE A 672 7.68 -39.59 -11.15
C PHE A 672 8.24 -38.17 -10.92
N TRP A 673 7.64 -37.20 -11.61
CA TRP A 673 7.95 -35.78 -11.57
C TRP A 673 6.67 -34.96 -11.43
N VAL A 674 6.79 -33.79 -10.82
CA VAL A 674 5.68 -32.85 -10.58
C VAL A 674 6.14 -31.45 -10.95
N VAL A 675 5.29 -30.66 -11.61
CA VAL A 675 5.59 -29.26 -11.94
C VAL A 675 4.80 -28.35 -11.02
N TYR A 676 5.50 -27.45 -10.34
CA TYR A 676 4.92 -26.44 -9.47
C TYR A 676 5.06 -25.06 -10.12
N ALA A 677 3.95 -24.36 -10.35
CA ALA A 677 4.01 -22.97 -10.77
C ALA A 677 4.43 -22.08 -9.60
N GLN A 678 5.42 -21.23 -9.83
CA GLN A 678 5.92 -20.26 -8.85
C GLN A 678 5.15 -18.93 -8.92
N ASP A 679 4.25 -18.78 -9.90
CA ASP A 679 3.45 -17.57 -10.10
C ASP A 679 2.03 -17.84 -10.65
N LYS A 680 1.27 -16.75 -10.82
CA LYS A 680 -0.09 -16.77 -11.38
C LYS A 680 -0.13 -16.68 -12.91
N ASN A 681 1.01 -16.73 -13.60
CA ASN A 681 1.11 -16.56 -15.06
C ASN A 681 1.03 -17.89 -15.83
N SER A 682 0.44 -18.90 -15.21
CA SER A 682 0.19 -20.21 -15.82
C SER A 682 -1.24 -20.69 -15.60
N PHE A 683 -1.79 -21.36 -16.61
CA PHE A 683 -3.09 -22.03 -16.59
C PHE A 683 -2.89 -23.53 -16.87
N GLY A 684 -3.66 -24.40 -16.22
CA GLY A 684 -3.53 -25.85 -16.34
C GLY A 684 -3.40 -26.53 -14.97
N PRO A 685 -3.19 -27.86 -14.94
CA PRO A 685 -2.86 -28.73 -16.07
C PRO A 685 -4.01 -28.95 -17.07
N GLU A 686 -3.73 -28.94 -18.37
CA GLU A 686 -4.69 -29.20 -19.47
C GLU A 686 -3.99 -29.96 -20.61
N GLY A 687 -4.61 -31.00 -21.19
CA GLY A 687 -4.11 -31.69 -22.39
C GLY A 687 -2.67 -32.24 -22.28
N GLY A 688 -2.29 -32.78 -21.11
CA GLY A 688 -0.94 -33.29 -20.85
C GLY A 688 0.15 -32.21 -20.70
N GLY A 689 -0.24 -30.93 -20.63
CA GLY A 689 0.66 -29.79 -20.49
C GLY A 689 0.04 -28.62 -19.70
N LEU A 690 0.54 -27.42 -19.95
CA LEU A 690 0.06 -26.19 -19.32
C LEU A 690 0.20 -25.00 -20.27
N TRP A 691 -0.61 -23.96 -20.06
CA TRP A 691 -0.50 -22.69 -20.78
C TRP A 691 0.27 -21.66 -19.96
N VAL A 692 1.18 -20.95 -20.61
CA VAL A 692 1.78 -19.71 -20.09
C VAL A 692 0.92 -18.53 -20.54
N ARG A 693 0.62 -17.61 -19.62
CA ARG A 693 -0.16 -16.40 -19.91
C ARG A 693 0.55 -15.53 -20.94
N GLY A 694 -0.22 -14.93 -21.84
CA GLY A 694 0.35 -14.10 -22.91
C GLY A 694 0.98 -12.80 -22.40
N LYS A 695 2.02 -12.30 -23.10
CA LYS A 695 2.80 -11.11 -22.71
C LYS A 695 3.28 -11.16 -21.25
N SER A 696 3.64 -12.35 -20.78
CA SER A 696 4.04 -12.56 -19.39
C SER A 696 5.22 -13.51 -19.29
N LYS A 697 5.80 -13.56 -18.10
CA LYS A 697 6.84 -14.51 -17.70
C LYS A 697 6.22 -15.46 -16.68
N ALA A 698 6.36 -16.77 -16.90
CA ALA A 698 5.96 -17.80 -15.97
C ALA A 698 7.18 -18.57 -15.46
N ASP A 699 7.31 -18.66 -14.15
CA ASP A 699 8.35 -19.42 -13.46
C ASP A 699 7.77 -20.76 -12.93
N PHE A 700 8.50 -21.85 -13.18
CA PHE A 700 8.13 -23.21 -12.82
C PHE A 700 9.25 -23.90 -12.09
N LEU A 701 8.89 -24.81 -11.19
CA LEU A 701 9.81 -25.70 -10.52
C LEU A 701 9.39 -27.15 -10.77
N LEU A 702 10.21 -27.87 -11.51
CA LEU A 702 10.01 -29.30 -11.78
C LEU A 702 10.68 -30.12 -10.67
N GLN A 703 9.91 -30.80 -9.86
CA GLN A 703 10.37 -31.78 -8.87
C GLN A 703 10.46 -33.16 -9.52
N SER A 704 11.51 -33.93 -9.20
CA SER A 704 11.65 -35.33 -9.62
C SER A 704 12.24 -36.16 -8.49
N SER A 705 11.76 -37.40 -8.33
CA SER A 705 12.31 -38.36 -7.36
C SER A 705 13.72 -38.86 -7.72
N GLY A 706 14.17 -38.64 -8.97
CA GLY A 706 15.52 -38.98 -9.41
C GLY A 706 16.11 -37.96 -10.38
N LYS A 707 17.42 -38.00 -10.58
CA LYS A 707 18.08 -37.04 -11.49
C LYS A 707 17.64 -37.26 -12.94
N ILE A 708 17.10 -36.21 -13.55
CA ILE A 708 16.72 -36.16 -14.97
C ILE A 708 17.99 -36.12 -15.84
N THR A 709 17.98 -36.84 -16.96
CA THR A 709 19.05 -36.85 -17.96
C THR A 709 18.76 -35.98 -19.17
N ASN A 710 17.49 -35.89 -19.57
CA ASN A 710 17.04 -35.05 -20.67
C ASN A 710 15.63 -34.51 -20.36
N LEU A 711 15.47 -33.18 -20.47
CA LEU A 711 14.21 -32.47 -20.34
C LEU A 711 13.78 -31.97 -21.72
N LYS A 712 12.76 -32.62 -22.30
CA LYS A 712 12.15 -32.16 -23.55
C LYS A 712 10.96 -31.25 -23.27
N LEU A 713 10.90 -30.14 -23.98
CA LEU A 713 9.81 -29.16 -23.95
C LEU A 713 9.23 -29.07 -25.35
N LYS A 714 7.94 -29.37 -25.51
CA LYS A 714 7.20 -29.14 -26.74
C LYS A 714 6.35 -27.87 -26.58
N LEU A 715 6.52 -26.95 -27.53
CA LEU A 715 5.92 -25.63 -27.52
C LEU A 715 4.97 -25.48 -28.69
N THR A 716 3.75 -25.04 -28.42
CA THR A 716 2.74 -24.80 -29.45
C THR A 716 1.98 -23.51 -29.17
N SER A 717 1.68 -22.74 -30.21
CA SER A 717 0.75 -21.61 -30.12
C SER A 717 0.00 -21.43 -31.45
N PRO A 718 -1.29 -21.04 -31.44
CA PRO A 718 -2.05 -20.77 -32.65
C PRO A 718 -1.69 -19.42 -33.31
N VAL A 719 -0.91 -18.56 -32.63
CA VAL A 719 -0.53 -17.21 -33.10
C VAL A 719 1.00 -17.13 -33.16
N PRO A 720 1.60 -16.45 -34.16
CA PRO A 720 3.05 -16.32 -34.21
C PRO A 720 3.59 -15.56 -32.99
N MET A 721 4.59 -16.11 -32.31
CA MET A 721 5.18 -15.45 -31.14
C MET A 721 6.64 -15.81 -30.92
N MET A 722 7.35 -14.93 -30.21
CA MET A 722 8.67 -15.24 -29.69
C MET A 722 8.52 -15.72 -28.24
N VAL A 723 9.05 -16.90 -27.98
CA VAL A 723 9.13 -17.48 -26.63
C VAL A 723 10.59 -17.52 -26.22
N GLU A 724 10.87 -17.02 -25.03
CA GLU A 724 12.18 -17.16 -24.40
C GLU A 724 12.04 -18.19 -23.28
N ILE A 725 12.82 -19.27 -23.38
CA ILE A 725 12.87 -20.31 -22.36
C ILE A 725 14.23 -20.26 -21.69
N ARG A 726 14.22 -20.21 -20.37
CA ARG A 726 15.42 -20.25 -19.54
C ARG A 726 15.34 -21.46 -18.62
N HIS A 727 16.38 -22.30 -18.64
CA HIS A 727 16.57 -23.41 -17.72
C HIS A 727 17.95 -23.26 -17.08
N GLY A 728 17.96 -22.96 -15.78
CA GLY A 728 19.16 -22.53 -15.10
C GLY A 728 19.80 -21.32 -15.81
N TYR A 729 21.11 -21.39 -16.05
CA TYR A 729 21.88 -20.33 -16.72
C TYR A 729 21.70 -20.31 -18.24
N THR A 730 21.07 -21.33 -18.83
CA THR A 730 20.89 -21.43 -20.27
C THR A 730 19.57 -20.82 -20.70
N PHE A 731 19.57 -20.03 -21.76
CA PHE A 731 18.34 -19.50 -22.37
C PHE A 731 18.31 -19.74 -23.87
N ARG A 732 17.11 -19.89 -24.43
CA ARG A 732 16.85 -20.01 -25.87
C ARG A 732 15.69 -19.11 -26.24
N LYS A 733 15.86 -18.31 -27.29
CA LYS A 733 14.78 -17.54 -27.93
C LYS A 733 14.30 -18.28 -29.15
N ILE A 734 12.99 -18.46 -29.23
CA ILE A 734 12.35 -19.42 -30.12
C ILE A 734 11.23 -18.69 -30.83
N LYS A 735 11.24 -18.72 -32.16
CA LYS A 735 10.17 -18.15 -32.98
C LYS A 735 9.17 -19.25 -33.31
N LEU A 736 7.98 -19.17 -32.71
CA LEU A 736 6.88 -20.07 -32.99
C LEU A 736 6.04 -19.52 -34.14
N HIS A 737 5.72 -20.42 -35.07
CA HIS A 737 4.78 -20.19 -36.15
C HIS A 737 3.43 -20.86 -35.81
N PRO A 738 2.30 -20.31 -36.30
CA PRO A 738 0.98 -20.89 -36.07
C PRO A 738 0.92 -22.38 -36.41
N GLN A 739 0.28 -23.16 -35.55
CA GLN A 739 0.01 -24.60 -35.77
C GLN A 739 1.26 -25.50 -35.91
N GLN A 740 2.48 -24.97 -35.74
CA GLN A 740 3.70 -25.76 -35.70
C GLN A 740 4.17 -25.95 -34.26
N SER A 741 4.43 -27.19 -33.88
CA SER A 741 5.10 -27.49 -32.60
C SER A 741 6.61 -27.42 -32.78
N GLN A 742 7.29 -26.73 -31.86
CA GLN A 742 8.75 -26.80 -31.77
C GLN A 742 9.15 -27.55 -30.51
N GLU A 743 10.10 -28.46 -30.66
CA GLU A 743 10.65 -29.24 -29.56
C GLU A 743 12.05 -28.78 -29.19
N ILE A 744 12.31 -28.72 -27.88
CA ILE A 744 13.58 -28.29 -27.32
C ILE A 744 13.99 -29.27 -26.26
N ALA A 745 15.23 -29.74 -26.34
CA ALA A 745 15.81 -30.64 -25.36
C ALA A 745 16.92 -29.94 -24.59
N PHE A 746 16.86 -30.01 -23.26
CA PHE A 746 17.96 -29.70 -22.37
C PHE A 746 18.54 -31.03 -21.88
N SER A 747 19.80 -31.31 -22.24
CA SER A 747 20.51 -32.53 -21.86
C SER A 747 21.75 -32.20 -21.05
N ARG A 748 22.26 -33.13 -20.23
CA ARG A 748 23.49 -32.88 -19.48
C ARG A 748 24.65 -32.53 -20.43
N PRO A 749 25.49 -31.52 -20.10
CA PRO A 749 25.64 -30.85 -18.80
C PRO A 749 24.74 -29.62 -18.55
N SER A 750 23.81 -29.28 -19.45
CA SER A 750 23.04 -28.02 -19.36
C SER A 750 21.87 -28.02 -18.37
N LEU A 751 21.64 -29.14 -17.66
CA LEU A 751 20.55 -29.26 -16.69
C LEU A 751 21.00 -28.80 -15.31
N VAL A 752 20.46 -27.67 -14.85
CA VAL A 752 20.71 -27.13 -13.50
C VAL A 752 19.66 -27.67 -12.54
N PHE A 753 20.09 -28.21 -11.40
CA PHE A 753 19.18 -28.72 -10.38
C PHE A 753 19.75 -28.56 -8.97
N PHE A 754 18.87 -28.55 -7.97
CA PHE A 754 19.25 -28.62 -6.57
C PHE A 754 18.53 -29.78 -5.86
N PRO A 755 19.23 -30.55 -5.00
CA PRO A 755 18.62 -31.61 -4.21
C PRO A 755 17.94 -31.05 -2.94
N TRP A 756 16.74 -31.51 -2.61
CA TRP A 756 16.05 -31.17 -1.36
C TRP A 756 15.02 -32.25 -0.96
N LYS A 757 14.95 -32.61 0.34
CA LYS A 757 14.03 -33.63 0.91
C LYS A 757 13.83 -34.88 0.03
N LYS A 758 14.93 -35.54 -0.37
CA LYS A 758 14.98 -36.74 -1.26
C LYS A 758 14.53 -36.54 -2.72
N HIS A 759 14.32 -35.29 -3.15
CA HIS A 759 13.94 -34.95 -4.52
C HIS A 759 14.99 -34.04 -5.17
N PHE A 760 14.91 -33.93 -6.50
CA PHE A 760 15.69 -33.00 -7.31
C PHE A 760 14.76 -31.99 -7.95
N TYR A 761 15.11 -30.71 -7.83
CA TYR A 761 14.30 -29.60 -8.34
C TYR A 761 15.02 -28.90 -9.49
N TYR A 762 14.27 -28.62 -10.55
CA TYR A 762 14.74 -28.09 -11.82
C TYR A 762 13.98 -26.79 -12.14
N PRO A 763 14.60 -25.61 -12.03
CA PRO A 763 13.93 -24.35 -12.32
C PRO A 763 13.76 -24.15 -13.82
N LEU A 764 12.59 -23.67 -14.25
CA LEU A 764 12.26 -23.39 -15.65
C LEU A 764 11.47 -22.09 -15.74
N THR A 765 11.95 -21.15 -16.54
CA THR A 765 11.28 -19.89 -16.83
C THR A 765 10.85 -19.86 -18.29
N VAL A 766 9.63 -19.44 -18.55
CA VAL A 766 9.09 -19.25 -19.90
C VAL A 766 8.50 -17.86 -20.04
N LYS A 767 9.02 -17.07 -20.97
CA LYS A 767 8.56 -15.70 -21.26
C LYS A 767 7.97 -15.63 -22.65
N THR A 768 6.78 -15.04 -22.74
CA THR A 768 6.06 -14.82 -24.01
C THR A 768 6.03 -13.34 -24.35
N ASN A 769 6.28 -12.98 -25.61
CA ASN A 769 6.21 -11.57 -26.06
C ASN A 769 4.80 -11.14 -26.52
N GLN A 770 3.90 -12.10 -26.73
CA GLN A 770 2.54 -11.90 -27.22
C GLN A 770 1.56 -12.83 -26.52
N GLY A 771 0.28 -12.65 -26.81
CA GLY A 771 -0.80 -13.48 -26.32
C GLY A 771 -2.04 -13.36 -27.21
N PHE A 772 -3.02 -14.21 -26.97
CA PHE A 772 -4.27 -14.23 -27.69
C PHE A 772 -5.42 -14.63 -26.76
N PHE A 773 -6.64 -14.32 -27.18
CA PHE A 773 -7.86 -14.82 -26.56
C PHE A 773 -8.46 -15.90 -27.46
N PRO A 774 -8.69 -17.14 -26.98
CA PRO A 774 -9.22 -18.22 -27.81
C PRO A 774 -10.55 -17.88 -28.50
N PHE A 775 -11.47 -17.18 -27.81
CA PHE A 775 -12.76 -16.76 -28.37
C PHE A 775 -12.63 -15.82 -29.59
N ARG A 776 -11.48 -15.17 -29.78
CA ARG A 776 -11.23 -14.32 -30.96
C ARG A 776 -10.72 -15.11 -32.17
N LEU A 777 -10.16 -16.29 -31.95
CA LEU A 777 -9.64 -17.16 -33.00
C LEU A 777 -10.70 -18.17 -33.46
N HIS A 778 -11.50 -18.69 -32.53
CA HIS A 778 -12.55 -19.66 -32.81
C HIS A 778 -13.90 -19.12 -32.32
N LYS A 779 -14.84 -18.92 -33.25
CA LYS A 779 -16.18 -18.38 -32.95
C LYS A 779 -16.98 -19.23 -31.94
N THR A 780 -16.64 -20.52 -31.80
CA THR A 780 -17.27 -21.46 -30.87
C THR A 780 -16.63 -21.49 -29.48
N SER A 781 -15.46 -20.88 -29.30
CA SER A 781 -14.74 -20.91 -28.02
C SER A 781 -15.29 -19.84 -27.08
N THR A 782 -15.71 -20.23 -25.88
CA THR A 782 -16.10 -19.31 -24.80
C THR A 782 -14.93 -18.92 -23.89
N ASP A 783 -13.74 -19.48 -24.11
CA ASP A 783 -12.56 -19.24 -23.28
C ASP A 783 -12.04 -17.80 -23.40
N ARG A 784 -12.08 -17.06 -22.27
CA ARG A 784 -11.69 -15.66 -22.11
C ARG A 784 -10.28 -15.48 -21.52
N ARG A 785 -9.50 -16.56 -21.34
CA ARG A 785 -8.14 -16.48 -20.80
C ARG A 785 -7.18 -15.87 -21.82
N TRP A 786 -6.22 -15.07 -21.33
CA TRP A 786 -5.17 -14.46 -22.16
C TRP A 786 -3.99 -15.44 -22.28
N LEU A 787 -4.03 -16.31 -23.29
CA LEU A 787 -3.09 -17.41 -23.49
C LEU A 787 -1.88 -16.97 -24.32
N GLY A 788 -0.72 -17.55 -24.05
CA GLY A 788 0.53 -17.33 -24.78
C GLY A 788 0.99 -18.60 -25.47
N VAL A 789 1.85 -19.37 -24.81
CA VAL A 789 2.38 -20.63 -25.33
C VAL A 789 1.87 -21.80 -24.50
N PHE A 790 1.52 -22.90 -25.18
CA PHE A 790 1.23 -24.17 -24.55
C PHE A 790 2.54 -24.98 -24.44
N LEU A 791 2.81 -25.48 -23.25
CA LEU A 791 4.03 -26.15 -22.86
C LEU A 791 3.72 -27.58 -22.43
N GLN A 792 4.30 -28.56 -23.12
CA GLN A 792 4.31 -29.96 -22.69
C GLN A 792 5.72 -30.36 -22.27
N LEU A 793 5.87 -30.85 -21.04
CA LEU A 793 7.15 -31.29 -20.49
C LEU A 793 7.25 -32.82 -20.52
N THR A 794 8.36 -33.33 -21.07
CA THR A 794 8.67 -34.76 -21.11
C THR A 794 10.08 -34.99 -20.55
N PRO A 795 10.24 -35.05 -19.22
CA PRO A 795 11.51 -35.39 -18.60
C PRO A 795 11.78 -36.90 -18.69
N SER A 796 13.04 -37.26 -18.86
CA SER A 796 13.53 -38.64 -18.90
C SER A 796 14.59 -38.89 -17.84
N LYS A 797 14.59 -40.08 -17.26
CA LYS A 797 15.59 -40.57 -16.30
C LYS A 797 16.40 -41.67 -17.00
N LYS A 798 17.71 -41.78 -16.70
CA LYS A 798 18.47 -42.98 -17.07
C LYS A 798 17.82 -44.16 -16.33
N ARG A 799 17.40 -45.21 -17.05
CA ARG A 799 17.11 -46.50 -16.39
C ARG A 799 18.42 -46.92 -15.73
N HIS A 800 18.38 -47.11 -14.42
CA HIS A 800 19.49 -47.71 -13.67
C HIS A 800 19.57 -49.18 -14.02
#